data_AF-A0A835JKC2-F1
#
_entry.id   AF-A0A835JKC2-F1
#
_cell.length_a   1.000
_cell.length_b   1.000
_cell.length_c   1.000
_cell.angle_alpha   90.00
_cell.angle_beta   90.00
_cell.angle_gamma   90.00
#
_symmetry.space_group_name_H-M   'P 1'
#
loop_
_entity.id
_entity.type
_entity.pdbx_description
1 polymer ?
#
loop_
_entity_poly.entity_id
_entity_poly.type
_entity_poly.pdbx_seq_one_letter_code
_entity_poly.pdbx_strand_id
1 'polypeptide(L)'
;MMSSKKLAQLFITFWVVVLFCPSVHSQLQVGFYRNSCRRAESIVRGAVRDALRQDRGMAAGLVRLHFHDCFVRGSVLLDSTASNTAEKDSPANNPSLRGFEVIDDAKARLEAECQGVVSCADILAFAARDSFDLTGGVGYDVPAGRRDGRVSLASETFSNLPPPTFNVDQLTQRFSDKGFTQAEMVTLSGAHTIGRSHCSSFTDRLYNFDGTNSQDPSLDSTYAASLKRSCPKDSTDPNLVVPMDPRTPTISDVNYYRDILVNRGLFTSDQTLLTSPATASEVRSNSRSPLGWKRKFAAAMVKMGQIEVLTGSTGEIRANCRLTQVCVTFWVVLLFCQSVQSHLEVGFYRNSCRRAESIVRGVVRSAIHRDRGAAAGLIRLHFHDCFVRGCEGSVLLDSTSSNKAEKDAPANYPSLRGFEIIDAAKTRLEAECRGVVSCADILAFAARDSFDLSGGINYDVPAGRRDGRVSLASETYSNLPPPTFNVDQLTRRFSEKGFTQEEMVTLSGAHTIGTSHCKSFTYRLYNFSRTNSQDPSLDPKYAASLRKSCPKDSTDPNLEVPMEARTPTISDVNYYKDILAHRGLFSSDQALLTNPATAREVKSNAMSSSGWKKKFAAAMVKMGQIEVMTGNKGEIRANCRVIKS
;
A
#
# COMPACT_ATOMS: atom_id res chain seq x y z
N MET A 1 -46.58 38.41 6.57
CA MET A 1 -46.70 37.29 7.54
C MET A 1 -47.40 36.14 6.85
N MET A 2 -46.66 35.09 6.47
CA MET A 2 -47.27 33.87 5.92
C MET A 2 -47.90 33.05 7.06
N SER A 3 -49.16 32.67 6.88
CA SER A 3 -49.95 31.90 7.86
C SER A 3 -49.29 30.55 8.18
N SER A 4 -49.32 30.16 9.46
CA SER A 4 -48.81 28.90 10.01
C SER A 4 -49.28 27.64 9.24
N LYS A 5 -50.41 27.72 8.53
CA LYS A 5 -50.91 26.62 7.69
C LYS A 5 -50.11 26.43 6.40
N LYS A 6 -49.56 27.51 5.81
CA LYS A 6 -48.70 27.42 4.60
C LYS A 6 -47.30 26.90 4.92
N LEU A 7 -46.77 27.17 6.12
CA LEU A 7 -45.50 26.60 6.58
C LEU A 7 -45.62 25.08 6.77
N ALA A 8 -46.67 24.61 7.45
CA ALA A 8 -46.88 23.18 7.68
C ALA A 8 -47.06 22.39 6.36
N GLN A 9 -47.70 22.98 5.36
CA GLN A 9 -47.95 22.32 4.06
C GLN A 9 -46.68 22.26 3.19
N LEU A 10 -45.77 23.23 3.31
CA LEU A 10 -44.41 23.21 2.72
C LEU A 10 -43.49 22.20 3.44
N PHE A 11 -43.63 22.04 4.75
CA PHE A 11 -42.88 21.03 5.51
C PHE A 11 -43.32 19.60 5.20
N ILE A 12 -44.62 19.35 5.02
CA ILE A 12 -45.15 18.01 4.71
C ILE A 12 -44.82 17.60 3.25
N THR A 13 -44.86 18.54 2.29
CA THR A 13 -44.45 18.25 0.91
C THR A 13 -42.94 18.03 0.77
N PHE A 14 -42.12 18.71 1.58
CA PHE A 14 -40.67 18.46 1.62
C PHE A 14 -40.33 17.09 2.23
N TRP A 15 -41.07 16.63 3.24
CA TRP A 15 -40.86 15.31 3.85
C TRP A 15 -41.36 14.14 2.98
N VAL A 16 -42.44 14.31 2.22
CA VAL A 16 -42.97 13.25 1.34
C VAL A 16 -42.09 13.03 0.09
N VAL A 17 -41.38 14.07 -0.38
CA VAL A 17 -40.42 13.92 -1.50
C VAL A 17 -39.09 13.30 -1.05
N VAL A 18 -38.70 13.43 0.21
CA VAL A 18 -37.46 12.84 0.77
C VAL A 18 -37.64 11.35 1.13
N LEU A 19 -38.88 10.86 1.30
CA LEU A 19 -39.17 9.48 1.70
C LEU A 19 -39.36 8.48 0.54
N PHE A 20 -39.19 8.89 -0.71
CA PHE A 20 -39.24 8.01 -1.90
C PHE A 20 -38.08 8.26 -2.86
N CYS A 21 -36.85 8.34 -2.35
CA CYS A 21 -35.67 8.14 -3.18
C CYS A 21 -35.30 6.66 -3.11
N PRO A 22 -35.74 5.80 -4.06
CA PRO A 22 -35.23 4.44 -4.11
C PRO A 22 -33.71 4.52 -4.21
N SER A 23 -33.01 3.86 -3.28
CA SER A 23 -31.56 3.71 -3.33
C SER A 23 -31.21 2.81 -4.52
N VAL A 24 -31.26 3.37 -5.74
CA VAL A 24 -30.84 2.69 -6.96
C VAL A 24 -29.32 2.59 -6.89
N HIS A 25 -28.84 1.42 -6.52
CA HIS A 25 -27.45 1.02 -6.69
C HIS A 25 -27.18 0.92 -8.20
N SER A 26 -26.85 2.05 -8.83
CA SER A 26 -26.58 2.05 -10.27
C SER A 26 -25.33 1.23 -10.54
N GLN A 27 -25.51 0.06 -11.16
CA GLN A 27 -24.43 -0.73 -11.75
C GLN A 27 -23.87 0.00 -12.97
N LEU A 28 -22.64 -0.34 -13.38
CA LEU A 28 -22.06 0.18 -14.61
C LEU A 28 -22.87 -0.30 -15.83
N GLN A 29 -23.07 0.56 -16.82
CA GLN A 29 -23.84 0.22 -18.01
C GLN A 29 -23.22 0.78 -19.29
N VAL A 30 -23.32 0.02 -20.38
CA VAL A 30 -22.95 0.52 -21.71
C VAL A 30 -23.94 1.60 -22.13
N GLY A 31 -23.43 2.73 -22.63
CA GLY A 31 -24.27 3.87 -22.98
C GLY A 31 -24.83 4.62 -21.77
N PHE A 32 -24.18 4.55 -20.60
CA PHE A 32 -24.57 5.26 -19.37
C PHE A 32 -24.91 6.74 -19.60
N TYR A 33 -24.17 7.41 -20.48
CA TYR A 33 -24.33 8.84 -20.77
C TYR A 33 -25.29 9.17 -21.94
N ARG A 34 -25.96 8.18 -22.55
CA ARG A 34 -26.77 8.40 -23.77
C ARG A 34 -27.81 9.52 -23.63
N ASN A 35 -28.41 9.65 -22.45
CA ASN A 35 -29.47 10.64 -22.17
C ASN A 35 -28.97 11.87 -21.39
N SER A 36 -27.86 11.76 -20.66
CA SER A 36 -27.35 12.83 -19.77
C SER A 36 -26.19 13.62 -20.38
N CYS A 37 -25.38 12.99 -21.24
CA CYS A 37 -24.32 13.64 -22.00
C CYS A 37 -24.03 12.84 -23.28
N ARG A 38 -24.90 12.99 -24.28
CA ARG A 38 -24.92 12.15 -25.49
C ARG A 38 -23.58 12.12 -26.27
N ARG A 39 -22.78 13.18 -26.16
CA ARG A 39 -21.48 13.34 -26.83
C ARG A 39 -20.29 12.94 -25.97
N ALA A 40 -20.50 12.37 -24.76
CA ALA A 40 -19.43 12.10 -23.81
C ALA A 40 -18.28 11.28 -24.43
N GLU A 41 -18.60 10.11 -24.98
CA GLU A 41 -17.59 9.21 -25.55
C GLU A 41 -16.90 9.79 -26.80
N SER A 42 -17.63 10.54 -27.63
CA SER A 42 -17.04 11.15 -28.83
C SER A 42 -16.16 12.35 -28.53
N ILE A 43 -16.44 13.10 -27.45
CA ILE A 43 -15.57 14.15 -26.93
C ILE A 43 -14.26 13.56 -26.40
N VAL A 44 -14.33 12.50 -25.58
CA VAL A 44 -13.12 11.82 -25.08
C VAL A 44 -12.29 11.27 -26.24
N ARG A 45 -12.91 10.56 -27.19
CA ARG A 45 -12.23 10.06 -28.39
C ARG A 45 -11.57 11.19 -29.19
N GLY A 46 -12.21 12.36 -29.25
CA GLY A 46 -11.66 13.55 -29.88
C GLY A 46 -10.36 14.02 -29.24
N ALA A 47 -10.34 14.16 -27.90
CA ALA A 47 -9.16 14.55 -27.15
C ALA A 47 -8.00 13.53 -27.32
N VAL A 48 -8.30 12.23 -27.22
CA VAL A 48 -7.32 11.17 -27.47
C VAL A 48 -6.74 11.25 -28.87
N ARG A 49 -7.59 11.41 -29.89
CA ARG A 49 -7.14 11.54 -31.28
C ARG A 49 -6.25 12.76 -31.48
N ASP A 50 -6.57 13.89 -30.87
CA ASP A 50 -5.75 15.10 -30.96
C ASP A 50 -4.37 14.89 -30.31
N ALA A 51 -4.32 14.22 -29.15
CA ALA A 51 -3.07 13.86 -28.49
C ALA A 51 -2.22 12.88 -29.32
N LEU A 52 -2.84 11.86 -29.92
CA LEU A 52 -2.16 10.88 -30.77
C LEU A 52 -1.61 11.47 -32.08
N ARG A 53 -2.17 12.59 -32.56
CA ARG A 53 -1.62 13.34 -33.70
C ARG A 53 -0.30 14.03 -33.34
N GLN A 54 -0.12 14.41 -32.08
CA GLN A 54 1.10 15.06 -31.59
C GLN A 54 2.16 14.02 -31.19
N ASP A 55 1.76 13.01 -30.43
CA ASP A 55 2.61 11.91 -29.99
C ASP A 55 1.83 10.60 -30.06
N ARG A 56 2.13 9.76 -31.06
CA ARG A 56 1.50 8.43 -31.20
C ARG A 56 1.75 7.52 -30.00
N GLY A 57 2.85 7.72 -29.27
CA GLY A 57 3.14 6.98 -28.06
C GLY A 57 2.22 7.35 -26.89
N MET A 58 1.41 8.40 -27.00
CA MET A 58 0.48 8.80 -25.94
C MET A 58 -0.58 7.72 -25.68
N ALA A 59 -0.91 6.93 -26.70
CA ALA A 59 -1.81 5.78 -26.58
C ALA A 59 -1.36 4.81 -25.48
N ALA A 60 -0.07 4.46 -25.46
CA ALA A 60 0.49 3.59 -24.43
C ALA A 60 0.45 4.25 -23.04
N GLY A 61 0.65 5.56 -22.97
CA GLY A 61 0.51 6.34 -21.74
C GLY A 61 -0.89 6.23 -21.15
N LEU A 62 -1.93 6.39 -21.97
CA LEU A 62 -3.33 6.32 -21.55
C LEU A 62 -3.79 4.90 -21.17
N VAL A 63 -3.35 3.88 -21.92
CA VAL A 63 -3.61 2.47 -21.56
C VAL A 63 -2.96 2.15 -20.21
N ARG A 64 -1.70 2.56 -20.02
CA ARG A 64 -0.99 2.39 -18.75
C ARG A 64 -1.64 3.18 -17.62
N LEU A 65 -2.06 4.42 -17.86
CA LEU A 65 -2.75 5.26 -16.88
C LEU A 65 -4.02 4.60 -16.36
N HIS A 66 -4.80 3.97 -17.24
CA HIS A 66 -5.98 3.21 -16.85
C HIS A 66 -5.64 1.94 -16.07
N PHE A 67 -4.60 1.18 -16.47
CA PHE A 67 -4.13 0.02 -15.71
C PHE A 67 -3.74 0.42 -14.28
N HIS A 68 -2.96 1.50 -14.14
CA HIS A 68 -2.47 1.96 -12.84
C HIS A 68 -3.62 2.45 -11.94
N ASP A 69 -4.58 3.20 -12.48
CA ASP A 69 -5.79 3.65 -11.77
C ASP A 69 -6.70 2.48 -11.34
N CYS A 70 -6.77 1.40 -12.10
CA CYS A 70 -7.61 0.24 -11.75
C CYS A 70 -6.96 -0.70 -10.73
N PHE A 71 -5.63 -0.81 -10.73
CA PHE A 71 -4.94 -1.73 -9.83
C PHE A 71 -4.72 -1.13 -8.44
N VAL A 72 -4.53 0.19 -8.35
CA VAL A 72 -4.42 0.91 -7.08
C VAL A 72 -5.79 1.47 -6.70
N ARG A 73 -6.18 1.37 -5.43
CA ARG A 73 -7.47 1.89 -4.99
C ARG A 73 -7.48 3.41 -5.04
N GLY A 74 -8.57 4.00 -5.54
CA GLY A 74 -8.80 5.44 -5.49
C GLY A 74 -8.69 6.08 -6.87
N SER A 75 -7.88 7.13 -7.01
CA SER A 75 -7.63 7.73 -8.32
C SER A 75 -6.19 8.19 -8.49
N VAL A 76 -5.53 7.70 -9.54
CA VAL A 76 -4.18 8.13 -9.92
C VAL A 76 -4.14 9.59 -10.40
N LEU A 77 -5.31 10.15 -10.74
CA LEU A 77 -5.44 11.47 -11.33
C LEU A 77 -5.27 12.61 -10.30
N LEU A 78 -5.42 12.33 -9.00
CA LEU A 78 -5.31 13.32 -7.93
C LEU A 78 -3.87 13.81 -7.73
N ASP A 79 -3.72 15.10 -7.41
CA ASP A 79 -2.45 15.70 -7.05
C ASP A 79 -2.08 15.46 -5.57
N SER A 80 -0.78 15.45 -5.29
CA SER A 80 -0.27 15.49 -3.93
C SER A 80 -0.75 16.74 -3.19
N THR A 81 -0.91 16.60 -1.87
CA THR A 81 -1.21 17.72 -0.95
C THR A 81 -0.09 17.84 0.08
N ALA A 82 -0.11 18.90 0.88
CA ALA A 82 0.88 19.08 1.96
C ALA A 82 0.92 17.92 2.97
N SER A 83 -0.16 17.15 3.11
CA SER A 83 -0.27 16.04 4.05
C SER A 83 -0.32 14.66 3.37
N ASN A 84 -0.16 14.58 2.05
CA ASN A 84 -0.34 13.33 1.31
C ASN A 84 0.44 13.33 -0.01
N THR A 85 1.25 12.30 -0.24
CA THR A 85 1.85 12.05 -1.56
C THR A 85 0.93 11.16 -2.39
N ALA A 86 0.44 11.67 -3.51
CA ALA A 86 -0.49 10.98 -4.40
C ALA A 86 0.20 9.86 -5.20
N GLU A 87 -0.60 8.95 -5.72
CA GLU A 87 -0.16 7.78 -6.49
C GLU A 87 0.72 8.17 -7.69
N LYS A 88 0.34 9.23 -8.42
CA LYS A 88 1.08 9.73 -9.58
C LYS A 88 2.51 10.17 -9.27
N ASP A 89 2.79 10.54 -8.03
CA ASP A 89 4.10 11.02 -7.58
C ASP A 89 4.95 9.90 -6.97
N SER A 90 4.43 8.67 -6.89
CA SER A 90 5.20 7.50 -6.46
C SER A 90 6.35 7.18 -7.42
N PRO A 91 7.44 6.53 -6.96
CA PRO A 91 8.53 6.12 -7.85
C PRO A 91 8.11 5.09 -8.93
N ALA A 92 6.98 4.39 -8.75
CA ALA A 92 6.42 3.51 -9.77
C ALA A 92 5.81 4.28 -10.95
N ASN A 93 5.33 5.51 -10.70
CA ASN A 93 4.61 6.33 -11.66
C ASN A 93 5.43 7.52 -12.15
N ASN A 94 6.14 8.23 -11.28
CA ASN A 94 6.94 9.41 -11.62
C ASN A 94 8.37 9.01 -12.04
N PRO A 95 8.90 9.46 -13.20
CA PRO A 95 8.31 10.38 -14.20
C PRO A 95 7.63 9.70 -15.40
N SER A 96 7.48 8.37 -15.37
CA SER A 96 7.15 7.58 -16.56
C SER A 96 5.66 7.57 -16.94
N LEU A 97 4.76 7.80 -15.99
CA LEU A 97 3.30 7.78 -16.18
C LEU A 97 2.86 9.13 -16.76
N ARG A 98 2.07 9.09 -17.83
CA ARG A 98 1.74 10.27 -18.65
C ARG A 98 0.37 10.16 -19.31
N GLY A 99 -0.08 11.25 -19.95
CA GLY A 99 -1.40 11.33 -20.59
C GLY A 99 -2.46 11.96 -19.70
N PHE A 100 -2.08 12.44 -18.51
CA PHE A 100 -3.01 13.09 -17.62
C PHE A 100 -3.58 14.38 -18.21
N GLU A 101 -2.78 15.13 -18.98
CA GLU A 101 -3.19 16.32 -19.71
C GLU A 101 -4.27 16.05 -20.75
N VAL A 102 -4.30 14.83 -21.32
CA VAL A 102 -5.36 14.41 -22.25
C VAL A 102 -6.67 14.17 -21.50
N ILE A 103 -6.58 13.62 -20.27
CA ILE A 103 -7.75 13.45 -19.40
C ILE A 103 -8.28 14.82 -18.96
N ASP A 104 -7.41 15.75 -18.61
CA ASP A 104 -7.78 17.12 -18.23
C ASP A 104 -8.44 17.89 -19.40
N ASP A 105 -7.91 17.76 -20.62
CA ASP A 105 -8.50 18.36 -21.83
C ASP A 105 -9.88 17.75 -22.14
N ALA A 106 -9.98 16.42 -22.14
CA ALA A 106 -11.27 15.74 -22.31
C ALA A 106 -12.28 16.20 -21.25
N LYS A 107 -11.83 16.33 -19.99
CA LYS A 107 -12.67 16.79 -18.89
C LYS A 107 -13.14 18.22 -19.11
N ALA A 108 -12.25 19.14 -19.50
CA ALA A 108 -12.63 20.52 -19.77
C ALA A 108 -13.68 20.63 -20.89
N ARG A 109 -13.49 19.87 -21.98
CA ARG A 109 -14.47 19.80 -23.08
C ARG A 109 -15.82 19.25 -22.62
N LEU A 110 -15.82 18.25 -21.73
CA LEU A 110 -17.04 17.67 -21.17
C LEU A 110 -17.75 18.60 -20.18
N GLU A 111 -17.00 19.32 -19.34
CA GLU A 111 -17.60 20.30 -18.43
C GLU A 111 -18.23 21.49 -19.18
N ALA A 112 -17.71 21.83 -20.36
CA ALA A 112 -18.32 22.84 -21.24
C ALA A 112 -19.60 22.33 -21.94
N GLU A 113 -19.73 21.03 -22.21
CA GLU A 113 -20.89 20.44 -22.89
C GLU A 113 -21.99 19.99 -21.90
N CYS A 114 -21.59 19.36 -20.79
CA CYS A 114 -22.46 18.68 -19.84
C CYS A 114 -21.85 18.72 -18.42
N GLN A 115 -21.80 19.93 -17.86
CA GLN A 115 -21.20 20.23 -16.57
C GLN A 115 -21.61 19.25 -15.45
N GLY A 116 -20.63 18.71 -14.73
CA GLY A 116 -20.84 17.85 -13.56
C GLY A 116 -21.44 16.48 -13.85
N VAL A 117 -21.50 16.04 -15.11
CA VAL A 117 -22.14 14.77 -15.49
C VAL A 117 -21.15 13.61 -15.57
N VAL A 118 -20.01 13.80 -16.24
CA VAL A 118 -19.08 12.71 -16.60
C VAL A 118 -17.91 12.64 -15.60
N SER A 119 -17.64 11.47 -15.02
CA SER A 119 -16.54 11.29 -14.07
C SER A 119 -15.18 11.24 -14.78
N CYS A 120 -14.12 11.62 -14.10
CA CYS A 120 -12.75 11.44 -14.60
C CYS A 120 -12.38 9.96 -14.74
N ALA A 121 -12.89 9.11 -13.84
CA ALA A 121 -12.73 7.66 -13.93
C ALA A 121 -13.29 7.09 -15.24
N ASP A 122 -14.49 7.53 -15.67
CA ASP A 122 -15.05 7.09 -16.96
C ASP A 122 -14.32 7.69 -18.16
N ILE A 123 -13.86 8.94 -18.07
CA ILE A 123 -13.00 9.54 -19.12
C ILE A 123 -11.74 8.69 -19.33
N LEU A 124 -11.10 8.25 -18.25
CA LEU A 124 -9.90 7.43 -18.33
C LEU A 124 -10.18 6.06 -18.98
N ALA A 125 -11.28 5.40 -18.62
CA ALA A 125 -11.67 4.13 -19.23
C ALA A 125 -11.97 4.26 -20.73
N PHE A 126 -12.69 5.31 -21.14
CA PHE A 126 -12.93 5.61 -22.55
C PHE A 126 -11.62 5.93 -23.28
N ALA A 127 -10.73 6.70 -22.66
CA ALA A 127 -9.46 7.08 -23.26
C ALA A 127 -8.54 5.89 -23.53
N ALA A 128 -8.50 4.91 -22.62
CA ALA A 128 -7.76 3.66 -22.82
C ALA A 128 -8.33 2.83 -23.97
N ARG A 129 -9.67 2.69 -24.06
CA ARG A 129 -10.34 2.03 -25.19
C ARG A 129 -9.96 2.70 -26.51
N ASP A 130 -10.12 4.02 -26.59
CA ASP A 130 -9.87 4.76 -27.82
C ASP A 130 -8.39 4.71 -28.22
N SER A 131 -7.49 4.69 -27.25
CA SER A 131 -6.04 4.52 -27.49
C SER A 131 -5.71 3.16 -28.12
N PHE A 132 -6.32 2.09 -27.62
CA PHE A 132 -6.15 0.75 -28.19
C PHE A 132 -6.71 0.67 -29.62
N ASP A 133 -7.94 1.16 -29.84
CA ASP A 133 -8.60 1.16 -31.14
C ASP A 133 -7.83 2.00 -32.18
N LEU A 134 -7.46 3.25 -31.84
CA LEU A 134 -6.75 4.16 -32.75
C LEU A 134 -5.32 3.72 -33.10
N THR A 135 -4.74 2.80 -32.33
CA THR A 135 -3.44 2.18 -32.63
C THR A 135 -3.57 0.84 -33.36
N GLY A 136 -4.75 0.48 -33.84
CA GLY A 136 -4.98 -0.73 -34.63
C GLY A 136 -5.49 -1.92 -33.83
N GLY A 137 -5.88 -1.73 -32.57
CA GLY A 137 -6.64 -2.68 -31.78
C GLY A 137 -8.07 -2.85 -32.28
N VAL A 138 -8.94 -3.42 -31.45
CA VAL A 138 -10.39 -3.46 -31.71
C VAL A 138 -11.10 -2.53 -30.73
N GLY A 139 -12.05 -1.75 -31.20
CA GLY A 139 -12.99 -1.04 -30.34
C GLY A 139 -13.83 -2.02 -29.50
N TYR A 140 -14.23 -1.58 -28.31
CA TYR A 140 -15.08 -2.34 -27.40
C TYR A 140 -15.97 -1.41 -26.58
N ASP A 141 -17.13 -1.90 -26.18
CA ASP A 141 -18.04 -1.13 -25.34
C ASP A 141 -17.50 -1.02 -23.91
N VAL A 142 -17.52 0.19 -23.34
CA VAL A 142 -17.08 0.45 -21.97
C VAL A 142 -18.32 0.68 -21.10
N PRO A 143 -18.61 -0.21 -20.13
CA PRO A 143 -19.60 0.07 -19.10
C PRO A 143 -19.14 1.26 -18.27
N ALA A 144 -19.96 2.31 -18.22
CA ALA A 144 -19.68 3.56 -17.53
C ALA A 144 -20.69 3.82 -16.39
N GLY A 145 -20.49 4.88 -15.62
CA GLY A 145 -21.21 5.18 -14.39
C GLY A 145 -20.31 5.20 -13.15
N ARG A 146 -18.99 5.18 -13.33
CA ARG A 146 -18.01 5.28 -12.24
C ARG A 146 -18.13 6.64 -11.57
N ARG A 147 -17.85 6.67 -10.28
CA ARG A 147 -17.61 7.87 -9.48
C ARG A 147 -16.12 8.01 -9.25
N ASP A 148 -15.67 9.24 -9.20
CA ASP A 148 -14.29 9.57 -8.90
C ASP A 148 -13.93 9.21 -7.47
N GLY A 149 -12.79 8.53 -7.31
CA GLY A 149 -12.18 8.27 -6.01
C GLY A 149 -11.67 9.54 -5.34
N ARG A 150 -11.72 9.56 -4.01
CA ARG A 150 -11.25 10.67 -3.16
C ARG A 150 -9.91 10.40 -2.47
N VAL A 151 -9.30 9.27 -2.76
CA VAL A 151 -8.06 8.78 -2.13
C VAL A 151 -7.03 8.55 -3.22
N SER A 152 -5.78 8.90 -2.96
CA SER A 152 -4.64 8.61 -3.82
C SER A 152 -3.40 8.55 -2.93
N LEU A 153 -2.75 7.39 -2.85
CA LEU A 153 -1.66 7.14 -1.91
C LEU A 153 -0.48 6.51 -2.63
N ALA A 154 0.67 7.19 -2.60
CA ALA A 154 1.91 6.68 -3.22
C ALA A 154 2.33 5.30 -2.66
N SER A 155 2.10 5.05 -1.37
CA SER A 155 2.42 3.78 -0.71
C SER A 155 1.62 2.59 -1.24
N GLU A 156 0.42 2.81 -1.81
CA GLU A 156 -0.41 1.72 -2.34
C GLU A 156 0.12 1.20 -3.70
N THR A 157 0.99 1.94 -4.40
CA THR A 157 1.53 1.54 -5.72
C THR A 157 2.34 0.25 -5.69
N PHE A 158 3.33 0.14 -4.79
CA PHE A 158 4.19 -1.05 -4.72
C PHE A 158 3.45 -2.30 -4.25
N SER A 159 2.33 -2.10 -3.55
CA SER A 159 1.47 -3.18 -3.05
C SER A 159 0.65 -3.79 -4.18
N ASN A 160 0.19 -2.97 -5.12
CA ASN A 160 -0.82 -3.36 -6.09
C ASN A 160 -0.27 -3.48 -7.53
N LEU A 161 0.77 -2.72 -7.88
CA LEU A 161 1.35 -2.75 -9.23
C LEU A 161 2.44 -3.83 -9.34
N PRO A 162 2.42 -4.67 -10.38
CA PRO A 162 3.50 -5.60 -10.66
C PRO A 162 4.73 -4.83 -11.22
N PRO A 163 5.91 -4.91 -10.59
CA PRO A 163 7.13 -4.32 -11.12
C PRO A 163 7.73 -5.17 -12.27
N PRO A 164 8.61 -4.57 -13.10
CA PRO A 164 9.19 -5.22 -14.28
C PRO A 164 10.13 -6.41 -13.96
N THR A 165 10.47 -6.61 -12.69
CA THR A 165 11.38 -7.66 -12.22
C THR A 165 10.67 -8.93 -11.76
N PHE A 166 9.33 -8.95 -11.72
CA PHE A 166 8.58 -10.10 -11.22
C PHE A 166 8.76 -11.35 -12.07
N ASN A 167 8.78 -12.50 -11.40
CA ASN A 167 8.67 -13.81 -12.05
C ASN A 167 7.20 -14.20 -12.28
N VAL A 168 6.98 -15.29 -13.01
CA VAL A 168 5.63 -15.74 -13.41
C VAL A 168 4.70 -16.04 -12.22
N ASP A 169 5.22 -16.56 -11.11
CA ASP A 169 4.42 -16.87 -9.93
C ASP A 169 3.98 -15.59 -9.22
N GLN A 170 4.89 -14.62 -9.09
CA GLN A 170 4.59 -13.30 -8.52
C GLN A 170 3.57 -12.54 -9.38
N LEU A 171 3.71 -12.59 -10.72
CA LEU A 171 2.72 -12.01 -11.64
C LEU A 171 1.36 -12.70 -11.49
N THR A 172 1.36 -14.03 -11.45
CA THR A 172 0.12 -14.82 -11.28
C THR A 172 -0.59 -14.43 -9.98
N GLN A 173 0.14 -14.34 -8.87
CA GLN A 173 -0.42 -13.93 -7.59
C GLN A 173 -1.02 -12.53 -7.66
N ARG A 174 -0.25 -11.53 -8.12
CA ARG A 174 -0.71 -10.13 -8.21
C ARG A 174 -1.99 -9.96 -9.03
N PHE A 175 -2.06 -10.63 -10.18
CA PHE A 175 -3.25 -10.56 -11.03
C PHE A 175 -4.42 -11.34 -10.41
N SER A 176 -4.15 -12.46 -9.73
CA SER A 176 -5.18 -13.22 -9.02
C SER A 176 -5.80 -12.46 -7.85
N ASP A 177 -5.00 -11.61 -7.17
CA ASP A 177 -5.48 -10.71 -6.10
C ASP A 177 -6.54 -9.72 -6.62
N LYS A 178 -6.52 -9.43 -7.94
CA LYS A 178 -7.50 -8.60 -8.64
C LYS A 178 -8.54 -9.41 -9.44
N GLY A 179 -8.61 -10.72 -9.21
CA GLY A 179 -9.60 -11.61 -9.85
C GLY A 179 -9.29 -12.00 -11.30
N PHE A 180 -8.04 -11.83 -11.75
CA PHE A 180 -7.60 -12.23 -13.09
C PHE A 180 -7.02 -13.65 -13.09
N THR A 181 -7.36 -14.39 -14.14
CA THR A 181 -6.73 -15.68 -14.44
C THR A 181 -5.33 -15.47 -15.02
N GLN A 182 -4.51 -16.52 -14.97
CA GLN A 182 -3.17 -16.49 -15.56
C GLN A 182 -3.21 -16.23 -17.08
N ALA A 183 -4.24 -16.71 -17.79
CA ALA A 183 -4.41 -16.44 -19.22
C ALA A 183 -4.77 -14.97 -19.52
N GLU A 184 -5.59 -14.34 -18.67
CA GLU A 184 -5.91 -12.92 -18.80
C GLU A 184 -4.70 -12.04 -18.43
N MET A 185 -3.88 -12.44 -17.45
CA MET A 185 -2.61 -11.79 -17.13
C MET A 185 -1.65 -11.79 -18.33
N VAL A 186 -1.45 -12.95 -18.98
CA VAL A 186 -0.64 -13.04 -20.20
C VAL A 186 -1.24 -12.17 -21.32
N THR A 187 -2.57 -12.19 -21.46
CA THR A 187 -3.27 -11.39 -22.47
C THR A 187 -3.04 -9.88 -22.27
N LEU A 188 -3.19 -9.38 -21.04
CA LEU A 188 -2.99 -7.96 -20.68
C LEU A 188 -1.52 -7.53 -20.81
N SER A 189 -0.57 -8.45 -20.60
CA SER A 189 0.86 -8.18 -20.83
C SER A 189 1.15 -7.79 -22.29
N GLY A 190 0.28 -8.20 -23.23
CA GLY A 190 0.29 -7.74 -24.61
C GLY A 190 0.19 -6.22 -24.81
N ALA A 191 -0.21 -5.45 -23.80
CA ALA A 191 -0.19 -3.98 -23.85
C ALA A 191 1.23 -3.43 -24.12
N HIS A 192 2.28 -4.17 -23.75
CA HIS A 192 3.68 -3.81 -24.00
C HIS A 192 4.07 -3.82 -25.50
N THR A 193 3.15 -4.18 -26.40
CA THR A 193 3.31 -4.03 -27.86
C THR A 193 3.36 -2.56 -28.31
N ILE A 194 2.85 -1.63 -27.49
CA ILE A 194 2.91 -0.18 -27.77
C ILE A 194 3.68 0.58 -26.68
N GLY A 195 4.33 1.67 -27.09
CA GLY A 195 4.99 2.62 -26.20
C GLY A 195 6.48 2.37 -26.01
N ARG A 196 6.98 2.94 -24.91
CA ARG A 196 8.39 3.00 -24.57
C ARG A 196 8.57 2.87 -23.06
N SER A 197 9.74 2.40 -22.66
CA SER A 197 10.13 2.25 -21.25
C SER A 197 11.41 3.02 -20.96
N HIS A 198 11.52 3.56 -19.75
CA HIS A 198 12.78 4.13 -19.26
C HIS A 198 13.80 3.02 -18.99
N CYS A 199 15.07 3.31 -19.29
CA CYS A 199 16.18 2.37 -19.05
C CYS A 199 16.25 1.91 -17.58
N SER A 200 15.93 2.80 -16.63
CA SER A 200 15.92 2.49 -15.19
C SER A 200 15.02 1.29 -14.82
N SER A 201 14.02 0.96 -15.65
CA SER A 201 13.10 -0.15 -15.40
C SER A 201 13.69 -1.54 -15.71
N PHE A 202 14.81 -1.62 -16.44
CA PHE A 202 15.38 -2.91 -16.88
C PHE A 202 16.91 -2.95 -16.95
N THR A 203 17.62 -1.91 -16.49
CA THR A 203 19.09 -1.84 -16.52
C THR A 203 19.75 -2.96 -15.70
N ASP A 204 19.15 -3.39 -14.59
CA ASP A 204 19.61 -4.58 -13.84
C ASP A 204 19.68 -5.80 -14.75
N ARG A 205 18.72 -5.96 -15.66
CA ARG A 205 18.70 -7.08 -16.62
C ARG A 205 19.85 -7.04 -17.63
N LEU A 206 20.43 -5.85 -17.88
CA LEU A 206 21.57 -5.69 -18.79
C LEU A 206 22.93 -5.87 -18.09
N TYR A 207 23.03 -5.49 -16.81
CA TYR A 207 24.30 -5.27 -16.14
C TYR A 207 24.46 -5.90 -14.76
N ASN A 208 23.38 -6.29 -14.08
CA ASN A 208 23.42 -6.81 -12.72
C ASN A 208 22.26 -7.79 -12.44
N PHE A 209 22.00 -8.69 -13.39
CA PHE A 209 20.88 -9.61 -13.29
C PHE A 209 21.09 -10.53 -12.08
N ASP A 210 20.09 -10.61 -11.20
CA ASP A 210 20.15 -11.37 -9.92
C ASP A 210 21.38 -11.07 -9.05
N GLY A 211 21.92 -9.85 -9.12
CA GLY A 211 23.09 -9.44 -8.33
C GLY A 211 24.42 -10.02 -8.81
N THR A 212 24.47 -10.57 -10.02
CA THR A 212 25.65 -11.25 -10.57
C THR A 212 26.66 -10.33 -11.26
N ASN A 213 26.40 -9.01 -11.31
CA ASN A 213 27.14 -8.05 -12.15
C ASN A 213 27.25 -8.47 -13.63
N SER A 214 26.27 -9.26 -14.12
CA SER A 214 26.22 -9.80 -15.47
C SER A 214 24.86 -9.56 -16.13
N GLN A 215 24.80 -9.74 -17.46
CA GLN A 215 23.56 -9.70 -18.21
C GLN A 215 22.67 -10.91 -17.89
N ASP A 216 21.35 -10.73 -17.95
CA ASP A 216 20.39 -11.83 -17.94
C ASP A 216 20.70 -12.84 -19.07
N PRO A 217 20.99 -14.10 -18.73
CA PRO A 217 21.33 -15.12 -19.72
C PRO A 217 20.16 -15.52 -20.62
N SER A 218 18.92 -15.22 -20.20
CA SER A 218 17.72 -15.46 -21.01
C SER A 218 17.49 -14.41 -22.09
N LEU A 219 18.19 -13.27 -22.07
CA LEU A 219 18.02 -12.19 -23.02
C LEU A 219 18.89 -12.40 -24.27
N ASP A 220 18.29 -12.35 -25.46
CA ASP A 220 18.97 -12.45 -26.75
C ASP A 220 20.19 -11.51 -26.80
N SER A 221 21.37 -12.05 -27.09
CA SER A 221 22.64 -11.32 -26.96
C SER A 221 22.74 -10.15 -27.92
N THR A 222 22.18 -10.28 -29.13
CA THR A 222 22.16 -9.20 -30.13
C THR A 222 21.21 -8.09 -29.70
N TYR A 223 20.03 -8.44 -29.21
CA TYR A 223 19.09 -7.47 -28.67
C TYR A 223 19.65 -6.76 -27.43
N ALA A 224 20.26 -7.50 -26.50
CA ALA A 224 20.92 -6.93 -25.33
C ALA A 224 22.04 -5.97 -25.72
N ALA A 225 22.86 -6.31 -26.72
CA ALA A 225 23.88 -5.40 -27.24
C ALA A 225 23.27 -4.11 -27.82
N SER A 226 22.09 -4.19 -28.44
CA SER A 226 21.35 -3.01 -28.88
C SER A 226 20.83 -2.17 -27.73
N LEU A 227 20.23 -2.81 -26.71
CA LEU A 227 19.75 -2.13 -25.51
C LEU A 227 20.89 -1.45 -24.76
N LYS A 228 22.06 -2.08 -24.63
CA LYS A 228 23.25 -1.51 -23.99
C LYS A 228 23.79 -0.26 -24.71
N ARG A 229 23.58 -0.13 -26.02
CA ARG A 229 23.92 1.10 -26.76
C ARG A 229 22.95 2.24 -26.44
N SER A 230 21.66 1.94 -26.29
CA SER A 230 20.62 2.92 -25.96
C SER A 230 20.55 3.25 -24.46
N CYS A 231 20.97 2.33 -23.61
CA CYS A 231 20.96 2.42 -22.15
C CYS A 231 22.35 2.08 -21.57
N PRO A 232 23.36 2.94 -21.73
CA PRO A 232 24.71 2.68 -21.22
C PRO A 232 24.75 2.55 -19.69
N LYS A 233 25.63 1.68 -19.17
CA LYS A 233 25.76 1.36 -17.72
C LYS A 233 25.94 2.59 -16.84
N ASP A 234 26.77 3.52 -17.27
CA ASP A 234 27.18 4.69 -16.48
C ASP A 234 26.45 5.97 -16.91
N SER A 235 25.35 5.84 -17.67
CA SER A 235 24.54 7.00 -18.05
C SER A 235 23.81 7.56 -16.84
N THR A 236 23.91 8.87 -16.63
CA THR A 236 23.17 9.61 -15.61
C THR A 236 21.91 10.28 -16.13
N ASP A 237 21.57 10.10 -17.42
CA ASP A 237 20.37 10.71 -18.00
C ASP A 237 19.10 9.89 -17.62
N PRO A 238 18.21 10.44 -16.78
CA PRO A 238 17.00 9.73 -16.34
C PRO A 238 15.94 9.61 -17.46
N ASN A 239 16.12 10.30 -18.58
CA ASN A 239 15.14 10.38 -19.67
C ASN A 239 15.40 9.38 -20.81
N LEU A 240 16.45 8.55 -20.69
CA LEU A 240 16.71 7.52 -21.69
C LEU A 240 15.56 6.51 -21.72
N VAL A 241 15.00 6.35 -22.92
CA VAL A 241 13.87 5.47 -23.19
C VAL A 241 14.14 4.61 -24.40
N VAL A 242 13.61 3.39 -24.40
CA VAL A 242 13.61 2.48 -25.55
C VAL A 242 12.17 2.04 -25.88
N PRO A 243 11.86 1.76 -27.15
CA PRO A 243 10.61 1.10 -27.51
C PRO A 243 10.42 -0.22 -26.75
N MET A 244 9.22 -0.49 -26.26
CA MET A 244 8.89 -1.80 -25.67
C MET A 244 8.74 -2.88 -26.74
N ASP A 245 8.27 -2.46 -27.92
CA ASP A 245 8.32 -3.23 -29.17
C ASP A 245 9.30 -2.55 -30.14
N PRO A 246 10.43 -3.18 -30.50
CA PRO A 246 11.43 -2.57 -31.36
C PRO A 246 11.00 -2.48 -32.84
N ARG A 247 9.91 -3.14 -33.25
CA ARG A 247 9.45 -3.18 -34.63
C ARG A 247 8.29 -2.22 -34.88
N THR A 248 7.28 -2.23 -34.02
CA THR A 248 6.02 -1.50 -34.24
C THR A 248 5.49 -0.81 -32.98
N PRO A 249 6.28 0.06 -32.31
CA PRO A 249 5.95 0.61 -30.98
C PRO A 249 4.73 1.53 -30.90
N THR A 250 4.02 1.75 -31.99
CA THR A 250 2.79 2.57 -32.03
C THR A 250 1.60 1.83 -32.65
N ILE A 251 1.71 0.51 -32.78
CA ILE A 251 0.71 -0.37 -33.36
C ILE A 251 0.34 -1.46 -32.36
N SER A 252 -0.93 -1.55 -32.03
CA SER A 252 -1.50 -2.63 -31.22
C SER A 252 -1.54 -3.93 -32.02
N ASP A 253 -0.43 -4.67 -32.02
CA ASP A 253 -0.28 -5.95 -32.70
C ASP A 253 0.32 -7.04 -31.78
N VAL A 254 0.73 -8.19 -32.35
CA VAL A 254 1.23 -9.36 -31.59
C VAL A 254 2.76 -9.49 -31.59
N ASN A 255 3.50 -8.48 -32.03
CA ASN A 255 4.95 -8.52 -32.10
C ASN A 255 5.60 -8.65 -30.71
N TYR A 256 5.01 -8.05 -29.66
CA TYR A 256 5.35 -8.35 -28.26
C TYR A 256 5.51 -9.86 -27.98
N TYR A 257 4.52 -10.68 -28.34
CA TYR A 257 4.59 -12.13 -28.10
C TYR A 257 5.61 -12.82 -29.01
N ARG A 258 5.80 -12.31 -30.23
CA ARG A 258 6.81 -12.83 -31.15
C ARG A 258 8.22 -12.54 -30.65
N ASP A 259 8.44 -11.39 -30.03
CA ASP A 259 9.71 -11.01 -29.41
C ASP A 259 10.01 -11.87 -28.19
N ILE A 260 9.04 -12.10 -27.30
CA ILE A 260 9.20 -13.02 -26.16
C ILE A 260 9.65 -14.41 -26.64
N LEU A 261 9.03 -14.95 -27.70
CA LEU A 261 9.34 -16.27 -28.25
C LEU A 261 10.77 -16.41 -28.80
N VAL A 262 11.44 -15.29 -29.09
CA VAL A 262 12.84 -15.26 -29.53
C VAL A 262 13.74 -14.59 -28.49
N ASN A 263 13.35 -14.63 -27.22
CA ASN A 263 14.13 -14.14 -26.08
C ASN A 263 14.39 -12.62 -26.10
N ARG A 264 13.44 -11.85 -26.65
CA ARG A 264 13.48 -10.38 -26.77
C ARG A 264 12.40 -9.66 -25.97
N GLY A 265 11.83 -10.29 -24.92
CA GLY A 265 11.05 -9.52 -23.95
C GLY A 265 11.93 -8.43 -23.33
N LEU A 266 11.40 -7.22 -23.08
CA LEU A 266 12.21 -6.12 -22.53
C LEU A 266 12.44 -6.32 -21.03
N PHE A 267 11.38 -6.60 -20.29
CA PHE A 267 11.40 -6.80 -18.85
C PHE A 267 11.62 -8.27 -18.47
N THR A 268 12.11 -8.50 -17.25
CA THR A 268 12.14 -9.86 -16.67
C THR A 268 10.71 -10.42 -16.57
N SER A 269 9.74 -9.58 -16.22
CA SER A 269 8.31 -9.91 -16.17
C SER A 269 7.71 -10.28 -17.52
N ASP A 270 8.30 -9.86 -18.64
CA ASP A 270 7.89 -10.31 -19.97
C ASP A 270 8.49 -11.67 -20.29
N GLN A 271 9.81 -11.80 -20.10
CA GLN A 271 10.52 -13.00 -20.51
C GLN A 271 10.15 -14.21 -19.64
N THR A 272 9.80 -13.98 -18.37
CA THR A 272 9.34 -15.05 -17.47
C THR A 272 8.05 -15.72 -17.95
N LEU A 273 7.28 -15.14 -18.88
CA LEU A 273 6.07 -15.79 -19.40
C LEU A 273 6.35 -17.11 -20.12
N LEU A 274 7.61 -17.40 -20.48
CA LEU A 274 8.01 -18.68 -21.05
C LEU A 274 8.46 -19.74 -20.02
N THR A 275 8.54 -19.40 -18.72
CA THR A 275 9.05 -20.34 -17.70
C THR A 275 8.00 -21.34 -17.20
N SER A 276 6.72 -21.06 -17.41
CA SER A 276 5.62 -22.01 -17.14
C SER A 276 5.03 -22.56 -18.45
N PRO A 277 4.76 -23.88 -18.57
CA PRO A 277 4.13 -24.45 -19.75
C PRO A 277 2.78 -23.81 -20.10
N ALA A 278 1.99 -23.42 -19.07
CA ALA A 278 0.67 -22.82 -19.27
C ALA A 278 0.77 -21.42 -19.89
N THR A 279 1.59 -20.55 -19.31
CA THR A 279 1.81 -19.19 -19.85
C THR A 279 2.49 -19.23 -21.22
N ALA A 280 3.45 -20.15 -21.42
CA ALA A 280 4.12 -20.32 -22.71
C ALA A 280 3.14 -20.76 -23.82
N SER A 281 2.16 -21.60 -23.48
CA SER A 281 1.08 -21.98 -24.40
C SER A 281 0.24 -20.76 -24.81
N GLU A 282 -0.13 -19.91 -23.85
CA GLU A 282 -0.92 -18.71 -24.11
C GLU A 282 -0.14 -17.67 -24.94
N VAL A 283 1.17 -17.49 -24.68
CA VAL A 283 2.07 -16.65 -25.50
C VAL A 283 2.09 -17.15 -26.96
N ARG A 284 2.23 -18.46 -27.20
CA ARG A 284 2.21 -19.04 -28.55
C ARG A 284 0.84 -18.91 -29.23
N SER A 285 -0.23 -19.02 -28.46
CA SER A 285 -1.60 -18.84 -28.95
C SER A 285 -1.82 -17.41 -29.42
N ASN A 286 -1.48 -16.43 -28.58
CA ASN A 286 -1.63 -15.01 -28.89
C ASN A 286 -0.73 -14.56 -30.04
N SER A 287 0.51 -15.07 -30.16
CA SER A 287 1.43 -14.71 -31.25
C SER A 287 0.96 -15.16 -32.65
N ARG A 288 0.10 -16.20 -32.71
CA ARG A 288 -0.42 -16.78 -33.96
C ARG A 288 -1.80 -16.25 -34.33
N SER A 289 -2.50 -15.57 -33.43
CA SER A 289 -3.88 -15.12 -33.63
C SER A 289 -4.05 -13.63 -33.31
N PRO A 290 -3.66 -12.72 -34.23
CA PRO A 290 -3.75 -11.28 -34.00
C PRO A 290 -5.15 -10.80 -33.63
N LEU A 291 -6.19 -11.21 -34.36
CA LEU A 291 -7.57 -10.84 -34.05
C LEU A 291 -8.07 -11.51 -32.77
N GLY A 292 -7.63 -12.76 -32.50
CA GLY A 292 -7.96 -13.47 -31.28
C GLY A 292 -7.42 -12.77 -30.04
N TRP A 293 -6.14 -12.41 -30.03
CA TRP A 293 -5.54 -11.63 -28.95
C TRP A 293 -6.24 -10.29 -28.76
N LYS A 294 -6.49 -9.53 -29.84
CA LYS A 294 -7.16 -8.21 -29.73
C LYS A 294 -8.53 -8.31 -29.04
N ARG A 295 -9.32 -9.34 -29.35
CA ARG A 295 -10.62 -9.58 -28.70
C ARG A 295 -10.48 -9.98 -27.24
N LYS A 296 -9.53 -10.87 -26.91
CA LYS A 296 -9.23 -11.24 -25.52
C LYS A 296 -8.76 -10.02 -24.71
N PHE A 297 -7.90 -9.19 -25.29
CA PHE A 297 -7.38 -7.98 -24.67
C PHE A 297 -8.51 -6.98 -24.38
N ALA A 298 -9.39 -6.73 -25.35
CA ALA A 298 -10.57 -5.89 -25.14
C ALA A 298 -11.46 -6.40 -23.99
N ALA A 299 -11.73 -7.71 -23.94
CA ALA A 299 -12.51 -8.30 -22.84
C ALA A 299 -11.80 -8.15 -21.48
N ALA A 300 -10.48 -8.36 -21.43
CA ALA A 300 -9.69 -8.20 -20.21
C ALA A 300 -9.63 -6.73 -19.75
N MET A 301 -9.56 -5.76 -20.68
CA MET A 301 -9.64 -4.33 -20.37
C MET A 301 -11.01 -3.94 -19.79
N VAL A 302 -12.12 -4.49 -20.33
CA VAL A 302 -13.46 -4.27 -19.77
C VAL A 302 -13.53 -4.83 -18.34
N LYS A 303 -13.01 -6.04 -18.10
CA LYS A 303 -12.93 -6.63 -16.77
C LYS A 303 -12.07 -5.79 -15.82
N MET A 304 -10.94 -5.29 -16.31
CA MET A 304 -10.01 -4.46 -15.52
C MET A 304 -10.66 -3.15 -15.08
N GLY A 305 -11.40 -2.51 -15.98
CA GLY A 305 -12.17 -1.31 -15.64
C GLY A 305 -13.26 -1.53 -14.58
N GLN A 306 -13.55 -2.76 -14.15
CA GLN A 306 -14.54 -3.09 -13.13
C GLN A 306 -13.93 -3.42 -11.76
N ILE A 307 -12.61 -3.37 -11.61
CA ILE A 307 -11.94 -3.56 -10.33
C ILE A 307 -12.36 -2.43 -9.38
N GLU A 308 -12.90 -2.79 -8.21
CA GLU A 308 -13.13 -1.89 -7.06
C GLU A 308 -13.85 -0.56 -7.40
N VAL A 309 -14.73 -0.56 -8.40
CA VAL A 309 -15.37 0.66 -8.91
C VAL A 309 -16.30 1.30 -7.89
N LEU A 310 -16.21 2.63 -7.78
CA LEU A 310 -17.17 3.43 -7.00
C LEU A 310 -18.37 3.77 -7.89
N THR A 311 -19.58 3.56 -7.38
CA THR A 311 -20.83 3.94 -8.05
C THR A 311 -21.78 4.63 -7.08
N GLY A 312 -22.91 5.16 -7.58
CA GLY A 312 -23.92 5.79 -6.72
C GLY A 312 -23.37 7.00 -5.95
N SER A 313 -23.46 6.95 -4.62
CA SER A 313 -22.97 7.99 -3.68
C SER A 313 -21.57 7.71 -3.11
N THR A 314 -20.93 6.61 -3.48
CA THR A 314 -19.65 6.15 -2.88
C THR A 314 -18.42 6.91 -3.39
N GLY A 315 -18.59 7.85 -4.32
CA GLY A 315 -17.53 8.75 -4.82
C GLY A 315 -18.10 10.12 -5.18
N GLU A 316 -17.43 10.85 -6.08
CA GLU A 316 -17.89 12.16 -6.58
C GLU A 316 -17.81 12.29 -8.11
N ILE A 317 -18.27 13.41 -8.64
CA ILE A 317 -17.96 13.83 -10.01
C ILE A 317 -17.15 15.12 -9.88
N ARG A 318 -15.84 15.04 -10.10
CA ARG A 318 -14.98 16.21 -9.98
C ARG A 318 -15.17 17.11 -11.20
N ALA A 319 -15.08 18.43 -11.04
CA ALA A 319 -14.96 19.35 -12.18
C ALA A 319 -13.51 19.41 -12.70
N ASN A 320 -12.54 19.13 -11.82
CA ASN A 320 -11.12 19.05 -12.13
C ASN A 320 -10.60 17.68 -11.69
N CYS A 321 -10.05 16.90 -12.61
CA CYS A 321 -9.56 15.54 -12.32
C CYS A 321 -8.39 15.48 -11.35
N ARG A 322 -7.77 16.61 -11.01
CA ARG A 322 -6.63 16.72 -10.10
C ARG A 322 -7.01 16.93 -8.64
N LEU A 323 -8.22 17.43 -8.39
CA LEU A 323 -8.61 17.91 -7.06
C LEU A 323 -9.91 17.25 -6.63
N THR A 324 -9.97 16.80 -5.38
CA THR A 324 -11.24 16.36 -4.78
C THR A 324 -12.18 17.55 -4.61
N GLN A 325 -13.48 17.37 -4.81
CA GLN A 325 -14.44 18.43 -4.52
C GLN A 325 -14.52 18.65 -3.01
N VAL A 326 -14.00 19.77 -2.53
CA VAL A 326 -14.35 20.26 -1.19
C VAL A 326 -15.78 20.75 -1.29
N CYS A 327 -16.71 20.06 -0.61
CA CYS A 327 -18.09 20.53 -0.48
C CYS A 327 -18.09 21.89 0.23
N VAL A 328 -17.97 22.98 -0.54
CA VAL A 328 -18.34 24.31 -0.10
C VAL A 328 -19.85 24.33 -0.10
N THR A 329 -20.45 23.84 0.99
CA THR A 329 -21.86 24.12 1.24
C THR A 329 -21.97 25.64 1.33
N PHE A 330 -22.72 26.21 0.38
CA PHE A 330 -23.03 27.63 0.31
C PHE A 330 -23.88 28.01 1.53
N TRP A 331 -23.24 28.24 2.68
CA TRP A 331 -23.83 28.95 3.81
C TRP A 331 -23.24 30.35 3.85
N VAL A 332 -23.83 31.21 3.03
CA VAL A 332 -23.74 32.65 3.23
C VAL A 332 -24.50 32.94 4.53
N VAL A 333 -23.82 33.63 5.46
CA VAL A 333 -24.27 34.11 6.78
C VAL A 333 -24.16 33.11 7.95
N LEU A 334 -22.96 32.98 8.51
CA LEU A 334 -22.68 33.44 9.89
C LEU A 334 -21.16 33.37 10.16
N LEU A 335 -20.61 34.55 10.47
CA LEU A 335 -19.24 34.80 10.84
C LEU A 335 -18.81 34.03 12.11
N PHE A 336 -17.52 33.67 12.14
CA PHE A 336 -16.74 33.15 13.26
C PHE A 336 -17.13 31.78 13.83
N CYS A 337 -16.73 30.71 13.14
CA CYS A 337 -16.20 29.54 13.82
C CYS A 337 -14.93 29.11 13.08
N GLN A 338 -13.77 29.40 13.67
CA GLN A 338 -12.50 28.93 13.14
C GLN A 338 -12.55 27.40 13.10
N SER A 339 -12.32 26.80 11.93
CA SER A 339 -12.02 25.38 11.84
C SER A 339 -10.67 25.14 12.52
N VAL A 340 -10.71 24.85 13.82
CA VAL A 340 -9.54 24.35 14.54
C VAL A 340 -9.23 22.98 13.94
N GLN A 341 -8.21 22.91 13.09
CA GLN A 341 -7.55 21.65 12.79
C GLN A 341 -7.03 21.11 14.12
N SER A 342 -7.65 20.05 14.66
CA SER A 342 -7.19 19.47 15.92
C SER A 342 -5.86 18.76 15.65
N HIS A 343 -4.76 19.35 16.10
CA HIS A 343 -3.46 18.69 16.15
C HIS A 343 -3.42 17.69 17.33
N LEU A 344 -2.49 16.74 17.28
CA LEU A 344 -2.25 15.87 18.44
C LEU A 344 -1.64 16.70 19.57
N GLU A 345 -2.10 16.48 20.80
CA GLU A 345 -1.69 17.27 21.96
C GLU A 345 -1.40 16.38 23.17
N VAL A 346 -0.33 16.70 23.91
CA VAL A 346 -0.07 16.07 25.21
C VAL A 346 -1.12 16.53 26.21
N GLY A 347 -1.80 15.58 26.84
CA GLY A 347 -2.91 15.91 27.75
C GLY A 347 -4.21 16.26 27.02
N PHE A 348 -4.39 15.85 25.77
CA PHE A 348 -5.61 16.05 24.96
C PHE A 348 -6.92 15.73 25.73
N TYR A 349 -6.91 14.71 26.59
CA TYR A 349 -8.08 14.27 27.36
C TYR A 349 -8.24 14.94 28.74
N ARG A 350 -7.39 15.90 29.13
CA ARG A 350 -7.39 16.49 30.49
C ARG A 350 -8.75 17.05 30.92
N ASN A 351 -9.49 17.66 29.98
CA ASN A 351 -10.77 18.29 30.25
C ASN A 351 -11.98 17.43 29.86
N SER A 352 -11.82 16.48 28.93
CA SER A 352 -12.91 15.67 28.38
C SER A 352 -13.00 14.27 28.98
N CYS A 353 -11.87 13.70 29.40
CA CYS A 353 -11.78 12.43 30.12
C CYS A 353 -10.51 12.36 30.97
N ARG A 354 -10.51 13.09 32.10
CA ARG A 354 -9.31 13.32 32.93
C ARG A 354 -8.58 12.04 33.36
N ARG A 355 -9.30 10.92 33.50
CA ARG A 355 -8.74 9.63 33.94
C ARG A 355 -8.27 8.73 32.80
N ALA A 356 -8.38 9.15 31.53
CA ALA A 356 -8.16 8.31 30.36
C ALA A 356 -6.83 7.54 30.42
N GLU A 357 -5.71 8.25 30.50
CA GLU A 357 -4.38 7.65 30.53
C GLU A 357 -4.16 6.77 31.76
N SER A 358 -4.68 7.17 32.93
CA SER A 358 -4.56 6.39 34.17
C SER A 358 -5.34 5.07 34.12
N ILE A 359 -6.48 5.05 33.42
CA ILE A 359 -7.29 3.85 33.20
C ILE A 359 -6.52 2.89 32.28
N VAL A 360 -6.03 3.38 31.13
CA VAL A 360 -5.22 2.57 30.20
C VAL A 360 -4.01 1.97 30.91
N ARG A 361 -3.22 2.80 31.59
CA ARG A 361 -2.06 2.35 32.36
C ARG A 361 -2.43 1.29 33.42
N GLY A 362 -3.56 1.46 34.09
CA GLY A 362 -4.06 0.50 35.08
C GLY A 362 -4.38 -0.87 34.48
N VAL A 363 -4.98 -0.90 33.29
CA VAL A 363 -5.27 -2.14 32.55
C VAL A 363 -3.98 -2.79 32.07
N VAL A 364 -3.08 -2.03 31.45
CA VAL A 364 -1.78 -2.51 30.94
C VAL A 364 -0.92 -3.10 32.07
N ARG A 365 -0.79 -2.38 33.18
CA ARG A 365 -0.08 -2.87 34.38
C ARG A 365 -0.64 -4.20 34.89
N SER A 366 -1.97 -4.33 34.93
CA SER A 366 -2.61 -5.58 35.37
C SER A 366 -2.34 -6.73 34.39
N ALA A 367 -2.31 -6.43 33.08
CA ALA A 367 -1.99 -7.42 32.07
C ALA A 367 -0.53 -7.88 32.16
N ILE A 368 0.42 -6.95 32.25
CA ILE A 368 1.87 -7.23 32.39
C ILE A 368 2.16 -8.00 33.68
N HIS A 369 1.42 -7.73 34.76
CA HIS A 369 1.55 -8.48 36.00
C HIS A 369 1.14 -9.95 35.85
N ARG A 370 0.14 -10.25 35.01
CA ARG A 370 -0.31 -11.62 34.73
C ARG A 370 0.58 -12.34 33.71
N ASP A 371 0.97 -11.62 32.66
CA ASP A 371 1.88 -12.11 31.61
C ASP A 371 2.86 -10.99 31.24
N ARG A 372 4.13 -11.15 31.63
CA ARG A 372 5.18 -10.16 31.31
C ARG A 372 5.37 -9.97 29.80
N GLY A 373 5.02 -10.97 28.99
CA GLY A 373 5.04 -10.90 27.53
C GLY A 373 4.03 -9.92 26.93
N ALA A 374 3.00 -9.52 27.69
CA ALA A 374 2.01 -8.53 27.25
C ALA A 374 2.66 -7.19 26.86
N ALA A 375 3.74 -6.78 27.53
CA ALA A 375 4.46 -5.55 27.21
C ALA A 375 5.01 -5.57 25.77
N ALA A 376 5.70 -6.65 25.39
CA ALA A 376 6.23 -6.83 24.04
C ALA A 376 5.10 -6.91 23.01
N GLY A 377 4.00 -7.61 23.37
CA GLY A 377 2.81 -7.72 22.52
C GLY A 377 2.20 -6.37 22.18
N LEU A 378 2.04 -5.48 23.16
CA LEU A 378 1.45 -4.14 22.97
C LEU A 378 2.36 -3.18 22.21
N ILE A 379 3.68 -3.20 22.46
CA ILE A 379 4.64 -2.41 21.66
C ILE A 379 4.58 -2.84 20.20
N ARG A 380 4.60 -4.16 19.96
CA ARG A 380 4.48 -4.72 18.61
C ARG A 380 3.12 -4.38 17.98
N LEU A 381 2.02 -4.47 18.71
CA LEU A 381 0.69 -4.13 18.22
C LEU A 381 0.62 -2.67 17.76
N HIS A 382 1.22 -1.74 18.49
CA HIS A 382 1.29 -0.34 18.07
C HIS A 382 2.15 -0.13 16.82
N PHE A 383 3.32 -0.78 16.72
CA PHE A 383 4.14 -0.75 15.50
C PHE A 383 3.34 -1.27 14.29
N HIS A 384 2.64 -2.40 14.46
CA HIS A 384 1.88 -3.03 13.40
C HIS A 384 0.66 -2.22 12.95
N ASP A 385 0.01 -1.46 13.85
CA ASP A 385 -0.99 -0.46 13.48
C ASP A 385 -0.37 0.66 12.63
N CYS A 386 0.66 1.28 13.18
CA CYS A 386 1.28 2.47 12.62
C CYS A 386 1.92 2.26 11.23
N PHE A 387 2.50 1.09 10.99
CA PHE A 387 3.27 0.87 9.76
C PHE A 387 2.41 0.50 8.56
N VAL A 388 1.17 0.03 8.72
CA VAL A 388 0.34 -0.37 7.58
C VAL A 388 -0.38 0.84 6.97
N ARG A 389 -1.44 1.36 7.64
CA ARG A 389 -2.24 2.50 7.15
C ARG A 389 -2.04 3.79 7.95
N GLY A 390 -1.26 3.72 9.04
CA GLY A 390 -1.08 4.80 10.00
C GLY A 390 -1.54 4.43 11.39
N CYS A 391 -1.18 5.24 12.39
CA CYS A 391 -1.56 5.00 13.78
C CYS A 391 -3.02 5.40 14.03
N GLU A 392 -3.95 4.70 13.40
CA GLU A 392 -5.39 5.01 13.39
C GLU A 392 -6.24 3.88 13.99
N GLY A 393 -5.62 2.83 14.53
CA GLY A 393 -6.30 1.74 15.21
C GLY A 393 -7.02 0.77 14.26
N SER A 394 -6.73 0.80 12.96
CA SER A 394 -7.31 -0.12 11.96
C SER A 394 -6.95 -1.56 12.27
N VAL A 395 -5.75 -1.83 12.81
CA VAL A 395 -5.30 -3.19 13.14
C VAL A 395 -6.25 -3.92 14.11
N LEU A 396 -7.04 -3.16 14.89
CA LEU A 396 -7.97 -3.69 15.88
C LEU A 396 -9.26 -4.24 15.26
N LEU A 397 -9.58 -3.87 14.03
CA LEU A 397 -10.82 -4.25 13.35
C LEU A 397 -10.89 -5.76 13.08
N ASP A 398 -12.10 -6.30 13.19
CA ASP A 398 -12.41 -7.68 12.83
C ASP A 398 -12.61 -7.83 11.33
N SER A 399 -12.22 -8.99 10.80
CA SER A 399 -12.62 -9.39 9.45
C SER A 399 -14.14 -9.45 9.32
N THR A 400 -14.65 -9.12 8.14
CA THR A 400 -16.07 -9.28 7.78
C THR A 400 -16.21 -10.41 6.75
N SER A 401 -17.43 -10.73 6.35
CA SER A 401 -17.66 -11.72 5.28
C SER A 401 -17.06 -11.33 3.92
N SER A 402 -16.84 -10.03 3.68
CA SER A 402 -16.32 -9.48 2.43
C SER A 402 -14.90 -8.93 2.53
N ASN A 403 -14.30 -8.93 3.72
CA ASN A 403 -12.99 -8.32 3.94
C ASN A 403 -12.18 -9.08 4.99
N LYS A 404 -10.91 -9.35 4.70
CA LYS A 404 -9.95 -9.90 5.67
C LYS A 404 -9.13 -8.76 6.27
N ALA A 405 -9.21 -8.57 7.59
CA ALA A 405 -8.54 -7.49 8.31
C ALA A 405 -7.04 -7.74 8.54
N GLU A 406 -6.29 -6.67 8.85
CA GLU A 406 -4.84 -6.72 9.08
C GLU A 406 -4.43 -7.76 10.12
N LYS A 407 -5.17 -7.87 11.24
CA LYS A 407 -4.84 -8.82 12.31
C LYS A 407 -4.90 -10.28 11.87
N ASP A 408 -5.63 -10.60 10.80
CA ASP A 408 -5.77 -11.95 10.27
C ASP A 408 -4.78 -12.24 9.13
N ALA A 409 -3.90 -11.29 8.81
CA ALA A 409 -2.84 -11.46 7.83
C ALA A 409 -1.75 -12.45 8.32
N PRO A 410 -1.02 -13.13 7.42
CA PRO A 410 0.04 -14.06 7.80
C PRO A 410 1.15 -13.47 8.69
N ALA A 411 1.43 -12.16 8.57
CA ALA A 411 2.40 -11.47 9.41
C ALA A 411 1.92 -11.29 10.87
N ASN A 412 0.60 -11.34 11.09
CA ASN A 412 -0.05 -10.99 12.35
C ASN A 412 -0.70 -12.20 13.02
N TYR A 413 -1.36 -13.10 12.28
CA TYR A 413 -2.03 -14.26 12.87
C TYR A 413 -1.12 -15.50 12.87
N PRO A 414 -0.96 -16.22 14.00
CA PRO A 414 -1.58 -15.99 15.31
C PRO A 414 -0.68 -15.20 16.30
N SER A 415 0.40 -14.56 15.84
CA SER A 415 1.47 -14.04 16.71
C SER A 415 1.23 -12.65 17.32
N LEU A 416 0.38 -11.82 16.71
CA LEU A 416 0.05 -10.48 17.18
C LEU A 416 -0.99 -10.61 18.30
N ARG A 417 -0.76 -9.94 19.44
CA ARG A 417 -1.52 -10.15 20.68
C ARG A 417 -1.70 -8.85 21.46
N GLY A 418 -2.52 -8.89 22.51
CA GLY A 418 -2.81 -7.75 23.38
C GLY A 418 -4.07 -6.99 22.99
N PHE A 419 -4.82 -7.47 21.99
CA PHE A 419 -6.05 -6.83 21.56
C PHE A 419 -7.12 -6.81 22.67
N GLU A 420 -7.22 -7.88 23.46
CA GLU A 420 -8.11 -8.00 24.61
C GLU A 420 -7.77 -7.01 25.73
N ILE A 421 -6.50 -6.59 25.82
CA ILE A 421 -6.06 -5.55 26.77
C ILE A 421 -6.61 -4.19 26.32
N ILE A 422 -6.56 -3.91 25.01
CA ILE A 422 -7.13 -2.71 24.41
C ILE A 422 -8.66 -2.70 24.59
N ASP A 423 -9.33 -3.82 24.35
CA ASP A 423 -10.77 -3.96 24.58
C ASP A 423 -11.13 -3.70 26.05
N ALA A 424 -10.39 -4.28 27.00
CA ALA A 424 -10.63 -4.07 28.43
C ALA A 424 -10.42 -2.61 28.86
N ALA A 425 -9.40 -1.93 28.30
CA ALA A 425 -9.20 -0.50 28.52
C ALA A 425 -10.35 0.31 27.92
N LYS A 426 -10.77 -0.02 26.70
CA LYS A 426 -11.88 0.65 26.01
C LYS A 426 -13.18 0.50 26.77
N THR A 427 -13.53 -0.69 27.26
CA THR A 427 -14.73 -0.91 28.07
C THR A 427 -14.76 -0.01 29.30
N ARG A 428 -13.64 0.12 30.01
CA ARG A 428 -13.55 1.00 31.19
C ARG A 428 -13.66 2.48 30.82
N LEU A 429 -13.06 2.88 29.70
CA LEU A 429 -13.15 4.25 29.20
C LEU A 429 -14.55 4.60 28.73
N GLU A 430 -15.27 3.69 28.08
CA GLU A 430 -16.66 3.93 27.68
C GLU A 430 -17.61 4.02 28.88
N ALA A 431 -17.29 3.35 30.00
CA ALA A 431 -18.03 3.49 31.25
C ALA A 431 -17.73 4.81 31.98
N GLU A 432 -16.50 5.34 31.88
CA GLU A 432 -16.08 6.59 32.51
C GLU A 432 -16.47 7.83 31.68
N CYS A 433 -16.24 7.80 30.37
CA CYS A 433 -16.34 8.93 29.45
C CYS A 433 -16.73 8.44 28.04
N ARG A 434 -17.99 8.01 27.92
CA ARG A 434 -18.56 7.40 26.72
C ARG A 434 -18.29 8.21 25.45
N GLY A 435 -17.75 7.55 24.41
CA GLY A 435 -17.55 8.13 23.09
C GLY A 435 -16.46 9.20 23.01
N VAL A 436 -15.59 9.33 24.02
CA VAL A 436 -14.56 10.37 24.07
C VAL A 436 -13.20 9.89 23.55
N VAL A 437 -12.72 8.74 24.02
CA VAL A 437 -11.34 8.28 23.79
C VAL A 437 -11.28 7.30 22.62
N SER A 438 -10.44 7.57 21.61
CA SER A 438 -10.27 6.66 20.45
C SER A 438 -9.52 5.39 20.83
N CYS A 439 -9.77 4.30 20.10
CA CYS A 439 -8.99 3.08 20.22
C CYS A 439 -7.54 3.27 19.77
N ALA A 440 -7.31 4.11 18.76
CA ALA A 440 -5.98 4.51 18.31
C ALA A 440 -5.14 5.15 19.44
N ASP A 441 -5.74 6.06 20.24
CA ASP A 441 -5.02 6.65 21.38
C ASP A 441 -4.81 5.66 22.52
N ILE A 442 -5.76 4.72 22.76
CA ILE A 442 -5.56 3.64 23.74
C ILE A 442 -4.34 2.79 23.35
N LEU A 443 -4.16 2.47 22.07
CA LEU A 443 -2.97 1.76 21.58
C LEU A 443 -1.67 2.53 21.85
N ALA A 444 -1.62 3.80 21.50
CA ALA A 444 -0.43 4.64 21.71
C ALA A 444 -0.06 4.76 23.20
N PHE A 445 -1.06 4.97 24.06
CA PHE A 445 -0.88 4.96 25.51
C PHE A 445 -0.41 3.61 26.03
N ALA A 446 -0.98 2.51 25.52
CA ALA A 446 -0.62 1.16 25.95
C ALA A 446 0.81 0.79 25.57
N ALA A 447 1.30 1.24 24.40
CA ALA A 447 2.68 1.04 23.99
C ALA A 447 3.67 1.77 24.91
N ARG A 448 3.40 3.06 25.22
CA ARG A 448 4.19 3.84 26.20
C ARG A 448 4.23 3.14 27.56
N ASP A 449 3.05 2.80 28.09
CA ASP A 449 2.96 2.18 29.41
C ASP A 449 3.65 0.82 29.45
N SER A 450 3.61 0.08 28.35
CA SER A 450 4.34 -1.20 28.21
C SER A 450 5.85 -1.02 28.25
N PHE A 451 6.39 -0.02 27.54
CA PHE A 451 7.82 0.29 27.57
C PHE A 451 8.28 0.70 28.96
N ASP A 452 7.55 1.62 29.61
CA ASP A 452 7.87 2.08 30.96
C ASP A 452 7.81 0.94 32.00
N LEU A 453 6.71 0.17 32.02
CA LEU A 453 6.50 -0.91 32.99
C LEU A 453 7.39 -2.14 32.77
N SER A 454 8.01 -2.27 31.59
CA SER A 454 9.03 -3.28 31.31
C SER A 454 10.45 -2.76 31.54
N GLY A 455 10.64 -1.62 32.21
CA GLY A 455 11.97 -1.12 32.59
C GLY A 455 12.57 -0.09 31.63
N GLY A 456 11.79 0.38 30.66
CA GLY A 456 12.09 1.55 29.84
C GLY A 456 11.96 2.86 30.63
N ILE A 457 11.54 3.92 29.94
CA ILE A 457 11.21 5.21 30.57
C ILE A 457 9.82 5.64 30.14
N ASN A 458 9.13 6.37 31.02
CA ASN A 458 7.91 7.07 30.65
C ASN A 458 8.21 8.24 29.68
N TYR A 459 7.24 8.57 28.83
CA TYR A 459 7.28 9.70 27.91
C TYR A 459 5.88 10.22 27.61
N ASP A 460 5.76 11.50 27.27
CA ASP A 460 4.48 12.11 26.93
C ASP A 460 4.00 11.63 25.55
N VAL A 461 2.72 11.26 25.45
CA VAL A 461 2.10 10.80 24.21
C VAL A 461 1.10 11.86 23.74
N PRO A 462 1.37 12.56 22.61
CA PRO A 462 0.37 13.39 21.97
C PRO A 462 -0.83 12.54 21.53
N ALA A 463 -2.03 12.94 21.91
CA ALA A 463 -3.28 12.24 21.65
C ALA A 463 -4.28 13.13 20.91
N GLY A 464 -5.42 12.58 20.52
CA GLY A 464 -6.41 13.21 19.65
C GLY A 464 -6.61 12.48 18.32
N ARG A 465 -6.09 11.25 18.21
CA ARG A 465 -6.30 10.39 17.05
C ARG A 465 -7.79 10.05 16.92
N ARG A 466 -8.22 9.82 15.68
CA ARG A 466 -9.50 9.22 15.33
C ARG A 466 -9.25 7.80 14.83
N ASP A 467 -10.22 6.94 15.12
CA ASP A 467 -10.23 5.57 14.63
C ASP A 467 -10.53 5.57 13.13
N GLY A 468 -9.72 4.90 12.33
CA GLY A 468 -10.06 4.68 10.93
C GLY A 468 -10.99 3.49 10.74
N ARG A 469 -11.43 3.34 9.48
CA ARG A 469 -12.57 2.49 9.11
C ARG A 469 -12.20 1.37 8.14
N VAL A 470 -10.92 1.23 7.81
CA VAL A 470 -10.45 0.30 6.78
C VAL A 470 -9.25 -0.46 7.33
N SER A 471 -9.32 -1.79 7.28
CA SER A 471 -8.23 -2.68 7.66
C SER A 471 -8.17 -3.82 6.65
N LEU A 472 -7.04 -3.98 5.96
CA LEU A 472 -6.87 -4.96 4.90
C LEU A 472 -5.64 -5.85 5.15
N ALA A 473 -5.83 -7.16 5.16
CA ALA A 473 -4.75 -8.13 5.35
C ALA A 473 -3.67 -8.02 4.25
N SER A 474 -4.06 -7.67 3.03
CA SER A 474 -3.17 -7.54 1.87
C SER A 474 -2.16 -6.39 2.02
N GLU A 475 -2.48 -5.35 2.78
CA GLU A 475 -1.57 -4.21 3.00
C GLU A 475 -0.42 -4.54 3.96
N THR A 476 -0.52 -5.62 4.74
CA THR A 476 0.53 -5.97 5.73
C THR A 476 1.86 -6.38 5.08
N TYR A 477 1.83 -7.08 3.95
CA TYR A 477 3.02 -7.62 3.29
C TYR A 477 3.92 -6.53 2.69
N SER A 478 3.32 -5.47 2.17
CA SER A 478 4.04 -4.35 1.57
C SER A 478 4.61 -3.39 2.60
N ASN A 479 3.97 -3.29 3.76
CA ASN A 479 4.28 -2.27 4.74
C ASN A 479 5.11 -2.78 5.93
N LEU A 480 4.92 -4.04 6.37
CA LEU A 480 5.66 -4.59 7.50
C LEU A 480 7.00 -5.20 7.06
N PRO A 481 8.13 -4.84 7.69
CA PRO A 481 9.40 -5.47 7.40
C PRO A 481 9.44 -6.92 7.95
N PRO A 482 9.67 -7.95 7.11
CA PRO A 482 9.83 -9.32 7.57
C PRO A 482 11.22 -9.56 8.20
N PRO A 483 11.38 -10.64 8.98
CA PRO A 483 12.63 -10.97 9.68
C PRO A 483 13.81 -11.31 8.74
N THR A 484 13.56 -11.44 7.45
CA THR A 484 14.54 -11.80 6.41
C THR A 484 15.19 -10.61 5.73
N PHE A 485 14.72 -9.38 5.99
CA PHE A 485 15.21 -8.19 5.28
C PHE A 485 16.68 -7.90 5.54
N ASN A 486 17.35 -7.38 4.52
CA ASN A 486 18.68 -6.78 4.65
C ASN A 486 18.58 -5.30 5.08
N VAL A 487 19.72 -4.68 5.37
CA VAL A 487 19.78 -3.31 5.89
C VAL A 487 19.23 -2.25 4.92
N ASP A 488 19.39 -2.45 3.61
CA ASP A 488 18.88 -1.50 2.60
C ASP A 488 17.36 -1.59 2.48
N GLN A 489 16.80 -2.81 2.55
CA GLN A 489 15.36 -3.04 2.57
C GLN A 489 14.73 -2.47 3.85
N LEU A 490 15.35 -2.66 5.01
CA LEU A 490 14.91 -2.03 6.27
C LEU A 490 14.94 -0.51 6.17
N THR A 491 16.05 0.05 5.68
CA THR A 491 16.22 1.50 5.51
C THR A 491 15.12 2.06 4.60
N ARG A 492 14.84 1.40 3.47
CA ARG A 492 13.78 1.80 2.54
C ARG A 492 12.41 1.81 3.21
N ARG A 493 12.00 0.72 3.87
CA ARG A 493 10.70 0.63 4.56
C ARG A 493 10.50 1.71 5.62
N PHE A 494 11.50 1.95 6.45
CA PHE A 494 11.42 2.97 7.49
C PHE A 494 11.40 4.38 6.88
N SER A 495 12.16 4.62 5.81
CA SER A 495 12.16 5.91 5.11
C SER A 495 10.83 6.25 4.43
N GLU A 496 10.08 5.24 3.96
CA GLU A 496 8.71 5.40 3.43
C GLU A 496 7.74 5.94 4.50
N LYS A 497 8.05 5.74 5.79
CA LYS A 497 7.31 6.31 6.93
C LYS A 497 8.01 7.52 7.58
N GLY A 498 9.00 8.09 6.90
CA GLY A 498 9.70 9.31 7.35
C GLY A 498 10.75 9.08 8.45
N PHE A 499 11.18 7.84 8.67
CA PHE A 499 12.22 7.50 9.65
C PHE A 499 13.62 7.54 9.03
N THR A 500 14.56 8.08 9.79
CA THR A 500 15.99 8.01 9.49
C THR A 500 16.53 6.61 9.77
N GLN A 501 17.70 6.30 9.22
CA GLN A 501 18.37 5.03 9.47
C GLN A 501 18.77 4.86 10.95
N GLU A 502 19.08 5.95 11.66
CA GLU A 502 19.34 5.94 13.10
C GLU A 502 18.08 5.56 13.91
N GLU A 503 16.94 6.17 13.58
CA GLU A 503 15.68 5.86 14.26
C GLU A 503 15.22 4.42 13.96
N MET A 504 15.47 3.91 12.75
CA MET A 504 15.25 2.50 12.42
C MET A 504 16.05 1.57 13.33
N VAL A 505 17.36 1.78 13.47
CA VAL A 505 18.21 0.97 14.36
C VAL A 505 17.78 1.10 15.83
N THR A 506 17.36 2.31 16.23
CA THR A 506 16.84 2.58 17.58
C THR A 506 15.56 1.78 17.86
N LEU A 507 14.59 1.82 16.95
CA LEU A 507 13.31 1.12 17.09
C LEU A 507 13.45 -0.41 17.05
N SER A 508 14.43 -0.94 16.30
CA SER A 508 14.75 -2.38 16.35
C SER A 508 15.12 -2.87 17.75
N GLY A 509 15.54 -1.96 18.65
CA GLY A 509 15.76 -2.25 20.07
C GLY A 509 14.54 -2.78 20.82
N ALA A 510 13.32 -2.62 20.27
CA ALA A 510 12.11 -3.25 20.82
C ALA A 510 12.24 -4.78 20.96
N HIS A 511 13.08 -5.41 20.12
CA HIS A 511 13.41 -6.84 20.18
C HIS A 511 14.17 -7.24 21.45
N THR A 512 14.52 -6.32 22.35
CA THR A 512 15.11 -6.70 23.65
C THR A 512 14.12 -7.38 24.60
N ILE A 513 12.81 -7.34 24.32
CA ILE A 513 11.78 -8.05 25.09
C ILE A 513 10.89 -8.93 24.22
N GLY A 514 10.27 -9.92 24.84
CA GLY A 514 9.30 -10.81 24.20
C GLY A 514 9.92 -12.07 23.62
N THR A 515 9.13 -12.75 22.81
CA THR A 515 9.44 -14.05 22.20
C THR A 515 9.16 -14.01 20.71
N SER A 516 9.81 -14.89 19.96
CA SER A 516 9.46 -15.20 18.57
C SER A 516 9.19 -16.67 18.41
N HIS A 517 8.21 -16.97 17.56
CA HIS A 517 8.00 -18.32 17.07
C HIS A 517 9.21 -18.79 16.27
N CYS A 518 9.56 -20.08 16.40
CA CYS A 518 10.68 -20.71 15.69
C CYS A 518 10.59 -20.51 14.17
N LYS A 519 9.37 -20.60 13.59
CA LYS A 519 9.13 -20.48 12.14
C LYS A 519 9.64 -19.17 11.53
N SER A 520 9.76 -18.12 12.34
CA SER A 520 10.25 -16.81 11.89
C SER A 520 11.76 -16.79 11.60
N PHE A 521 12.55 -17.75 12.10
CA PHE A 521 14.01 -17.74 11.96
C PHE A 521 14.65 -19.11 11.72
N THR A 522 13.92 -20.23 11.76
CA THR A 522 14.50 -21.58 11.54
C THR A 522 15.15 -21.76 10.18
N TYR A 523 14.80 -20.96 9.17
CA TYR A 523 15.54 -20.92 7.90
C TYR A 523 17.03 -20.61 8.12
N ARG A 524 17.38 -19.78 9.11
CA ARG A 524 18.78 -19.48 9.49
C ARG A 524 19.50 -20.68 10.12
N LEU A 525 18.78 -21.64 10.67
CA LEU A 525 19.35 -22.80 11.34
C LEU A 525 19.55 -23.99 10.42
N TYR A 526 18.69 -24.14 9.40
CA TYR A 526 18.61 -25.38 8.62
C TYR A 526 18.65 -25.22 7.11
N ASN A 527 18.20 -24.08 6.55
CA ASN A 527 18.04 -23.87 5.10
C ASN A 527 18.40 -22.42 4.71
N PHE A 528 19.57 -21.94 5.12
CA PHE A 528 19.90 -20.52 4.97
C PHE A 528 20.14 -20.12 3.50
N SER A 529 20.91 -20.91 2.76
CA SER A 529 21.12 -20.72 1.33
C SER A 529 21.37 -22.05 0.62
N ARG A 530 21.50 -22.02 -0.71
CA ARG A 530 21.89 -23.20 -1.52
C ARG A 530 23.24 -23.79 -1.11
N THR A 531 24.14 -22.96 -0.56
CA THR A 531 25.52 -23.33 -0.23
C THR A 531 25.77 -23.45 1.26
N ASN A 532 24.88 -22.92 2.11
CA ASN A 532 25.03 -22.94 3.57
C ASN A 532 23.73 -23.43 4.23
N SER A 533 23.82 -24.52 4.98
CA SER A 533 22.71 -25.02 5.78
C SER A 533 22.39 -24.14 6.99
N GLN A 534 23.41 -23.48 7.56
CA GLN A 534 23.26 -22.50 8.64
C GLN A 534 23.69 -21.12 8.15
N ASP A 535 23.04 -20.07 8.65
CA ASP A 535 23.49 -18.69 8.49
C ASP A 535 24.92 -18.51 9.05
N PRO A 536 25.90 -18.16 8.21
CA PRO A 536 27.29 -17.98 8.63
C PRO A 536 27.49 -16.74 9.50
N SER A 537 26.54 -15.80 9.51
CA SER A 537 26.59 -14.61 10.36
C SER A 537 26.12 -14.87 11.80
N LEU A 538 25.56 -16.05 12.08
CA LEU A 538 25.03 -16.45 13.38
C LEU A 538 26.09 -17.23 14.18
N ASP A 539 26.33 -16.82 15.42
CA ASP A 539 27.27 -17.49 16.33
C ASP A 539 26.96 -19.00 16.41
N PRO A 540 27.93 -19.89 16.14
CA PRO A 540 27.67 -21.33 16.07
C PRO A 540 27.17 -21.95 17.38
N LYS A 541 27.61 -21.44 18.54
CA LYS A 541 27.16 -21.96 19.85
C LYS A 541 25.72 -21.54 20.12
N TYR A 542 25.37 -20.30 19.77
CA TYR A 542 24.02 -19.81 19.86
C TYR A 542 23.09 -20.54 18.89
N ALA A 543 23.50 -20.76 17.64
CA ALA A 543 22.77 -21.59 16.69
C ALA A 543 22.53 -23.00 17.23
N ALA A 544 23.54 -23.64 17.83
CA ALA A 544 23.39 -24.95 18.47
C ALA A 544 22.39 -24.92 19.64
N SER A 545 22.35 -23.85 20.43
CA SER A 545 21.33 -23.65 21.46
C SER A 545 19.93 -23.51 20.87
N LEU A 546 19.77 -22.69 19.84
CA LEU A 546 18.49 -22.49 19.16
C LEU A 546 17.97 -23.78 18.52
N ARG A 547 18.85 -24.65 17.99
CA ARG A 547 18.44 -25.97 17.46
C ARG A 547 17.85 -26.90 18.52
N LYS A 548 18.26 -26.77 19.79
CA LYS A 548 17.66 -27.54 20.89
C LYS A 548 16.23 -27.09 21.18
N SER A 549 15.97 -25.79 21.13
CA SER A 549 14.65 -25.20 21.37
C SER A 549 13.74 -25.25 20.14
N CYS A 550 14.32 -25.24 18.94
CA CYS A 550 13.64 -25.29 17.65
C CYS A 550 14.18 -26.44 16.78
N PRO A 551 13.87 -27.71 17.10
CA PRO A 551 14.34 -28.86 16.31
C PRO A 551 13.81 -28.81 14.87
N LYS A 552 14.62 -29.30 13.91
CA LYS A 552 14.30 -29.28 12.47
C LYS A 552 12.97 -29.94 12.13
N ASP A 553 12.68 -31.07 12.78
CA ASP A 553 11.54 -31.92 12.49
C ASP A 553 10.38 -31.71 13.47
N SER A 554 10.41 -30.62 14.25
CA SER A 554 9.29 -30.29 15.14
C SER A 554 8.05 -29.91 14.33
N THR A 555 6.93 -30.53 14.67
CA THR A 555 5.61 -30.23 14.10
C THR A 555 4.81 -29.25 14.95
N ASP A 556 5.30 -28.87 16.14
CA ASP A 556 4.62 -27.94 17.04
C ASP A 556 4.72 -26.50 16.47
N PRO A 557 3.59 -25.89 16.04
CA PRO A 557 3.59 -24.57 15.47
C PRO A 557 3.82 -23.46 16.51
N ASN A 558 3.74 -23.77 17.81
CA ASN A 558 3.74 -22.81 18.91
C ASN A 558 5.09 -22.76 19.66
N LEU A 559 6.13 -23.43 19.16
CA LEU A 559 7.46 -23.30 19.75
C LEU A 559 7.95 -21.87 19.61
N GLU A 560 8.29 -21.29 20.76
CA GLU A 560 8.82 -19.94 20.88
C GLU A 560 10.17 -19.94 21.60
N VAL A 561 10.99 -18.96 21.26
CA VAL A 561 12.20 -18.64 22.02
C VAL A 561 12.18 -17.15 22.39
N PRO A 562 12.83 -16.78 23.51
CA PRO A 562 13.09 -15.38 23.82
C PRO A 562 13.81 -14.67 22.68
N MET A 563 13.44 -13.41 22.40
CA MET A 563 14.13 -12.58 21.41
C MET A 563 15.61 -12.34 21.78
N GLU A 564 15.88 -12.24 23.08
CA GLU A 564 17.22 -12.28 23.68
C GLU A 564 17.16 -13.08 25.00
N ALA A 565 18.22 -13.79 25.37
CA ALA A 565 18.16 -14.82 26.39
C ALA A 565 18.45 -14.35 27.83
N ARG A 566 18.97 -13.14 28.04
CA ARG A 566 19.41 -12.67 29.38
C ARG A 566 18.26 -12.08 30.18
N THR A 567 17.45 -11.23 29.58
CA THR A 567 16.47 -10.37 30.26
C THR A 567 15.21 -10.15 29.41
N PRO A 568 14.55 -11.19 28.87
CA PRO A 568 13.54 -11.06 27.81
C PRO A 568 12.24 -10.33 28.19
N THR A 569 12.17 -9.78 29.40
CA THR A 569 11.04 -9.00 29.90
C THR A 569 11.46 -7.64 30.45
N ILE A 570 12.70 -7.23 30.19
CA ILE A 570 13.28 -5.95 30.61
C ILE A 570 13.72 -5.18 29.36
N SER A 571 13.18 -3.98 29.16
CA SER A 571 13.62 -3.04 28.13
C SER A 571 15.00 -2.48 28.46
N ASP A 572 16.03 -3.14 27.98
CA ASP A 572 17.43 -2.74 28.12
C ASP A 572 18.19 -2.79 26.78
N VAL A 573 19.53 -2.83 26.83
CA VAL A 573 20.38 -2.79 25.63
C VAL A 573 20.99 -4.16 25.28
N ASN A 574 20.49 -5.24 25.87
CA ASN A 574 21.02 -6.58 25.64
C ASN A 574 20.81 -7.04 24.20
N TYR A 575 19.74 -6.59 23.54
CA TYR A 575 19.55 -6.75 22.10
C TYR A 575 20.78 -6.32 21.28
N TYR A 576 21.27 -5.09 21.49
CA TYR A 576 22.43 -4.58 20.74
C TYR A 576 23.71 -5.33 21.11
N LYS A 577 23.89 -5.70 22.39
CA LYS A 577 25.02 -6.52 22.82
C LYS A 577 25.01 -7.90 22.17
N ASP A 578 23.83 -8.49 21.95
CA ASP A 578 23.70 -9.76 21.25
C ASP A 578 23.98 -9.64 19.77
N ILE A 579 23.52 -8.59 19.10
CA ILE A 579 23.90 -8.34 17.70
C ILE A 579 25.42 -8.25 17.54
N LEU A 580 26.10 -7.48 18.42
CA LEU A 580 27.57 -7.36 18.42
C LEU A 580 28.28 -8.70 18.68
N ALA A 581 27.62 -9.61 19.39
CA ALA A 581 28.11 -10.96 19.64
C ALA A 581 27.68 -11.96 18.56
N HIS A 582 27.12 -11.51 17.43
CA HIS A 582 26.57 -12.36 16.36
C HIS A 582 25.41 -13.27 16.81
N ARG A 583 24.61 -12.79 17.77
CA ARG A 583 23.47 -13.50 18.36
C ARG A 583 22.12 -12.80 18.11
N GLY A 584 22.01 -11.97 17.07
CA GLY A 584 20.70 -11.46 16.63
C GLY A 584 19.81 -12.62 16.19
N LEU A 585 18.53 -12.65 16.59
CA LEU A 585 17.64 -13.78 16.33
C LEU A 585 17.20 -13.81 14.86
N PHE A 586 16.81 -12.67 14.29
CA PHE A 586 16.43 -12.55 12.88
C PHE A 586 17.62 -12.19 11.99
N SER A 587 17.51 -12.49 10.68
CA SER A 587 18.51 -12.01 9.72
C SER A 587 18.49 -10.49 9.65
N SER A 588 17.32 -9.86 9.77
CA SER A 588 17.17 -8.41 9.83
C SER A 588 17.89 -7.76 11.01
N ASP A 589 17.93 -8.43 12.16
CA ASP A 589 18.70 -7.97 13.33
C ASP A 589 20.20 -8.02 13.04
N GLN A 590 20.69 -9.16 12.53
CA GLN A 590 22.11 -9.34 12.28
C GLN A 590 22.61 -8.49 11.10
N ALA A 591 21.73 -8.19 10.14
CA ALA A 591 21.98 -7.30 9.01
C ALA A 591 22.37 -5.88 9.45
N LEU A 592 22.03 -5.44 10.67
CA LEU A 592 22.42 -4.12 11.17
C LEU A 592 23.94 -3.94 11.28
N LEU A 593 24.73 -5.02 11.27
CA LEU A 593 26.19 -4.94 11.23
C LEU A 593 26.80 -4.89 9.82
N THR A 594 26.02 -5.09 8.75
CA THR A 594 26.56 -5.14 7.38
C THR A 594 26.82 -3.76 6.77
N ASN A 595 26.20 -2.71 7.32
CA ASN A 595 26.45 -1.32 6.94
C ASN A 595 27.25 -0.59 8.05
N PRO A 596 28.36 0.11 7.73
CA PRO A 596 29.18 0.80 8.73
C PRO A 596 28.44 1.84 9.58
N ALA A 597 27.43 2.52 9.02
CA ALA A 597 26.65 3.53 9.73
C ALA A 597 25.71 2.89 10.76
N THR A 598 24.97 1.86 10.37
CA THR A 598 24.10 1.13 11.30
C THR A 598 24.90 0.39 12.37
N ALA A 599 26.07 -0.17 12.02
CA ALA A 599 26.96 -0.82 12.98
C ALA A 599 27.47 0.15 14.06
N ARG A 600 27.78 1.40 13.70
CA ARG A 600 28.13 2.45 14.67
C ARG A 600 26.97 2.75 15.61
N GLU A 601 25.74 2.81 15.10
CA GLU A 601 24.56 3.09 15.91
C GLU A 601 24.22 1.91 16.85
N VAL A 602 24.37 0.66 16.39
CA VAL A 602 24.28 -0.54 17.24
C VAL A 602 25.29 -0.45 18.40
N LYS A 603 26.55 -0.10 18.10
CA LYS A 603 27.58 0.06 19.14
C LYS A 603 27.24 1.19 20.11
N SER A 604 26.76 2.33 19.60
CA SER A 604 26.34 3.48 20.41
C SER A 604 25.23 3.09 21.39
N ASN A 605 24.17 2.45 20.90
CA ASN A 605 23.05 2.02 21.72
C ASN A 605 23.44 0.92 22.73
N ALA A 606 24.37 0.02 22.38
CA ALA A 606 24.88 -0.99 23.31
C ALA A 606 25.64 -0.41 24.52
N MET A 607 26.24 0.79 24.37
CA MET A 607 27.06 1.43 25.41
C MET A 607 26.25 2.25 26.41
N SER A 608 25.05 2.71 26.05
CA SER A 608 24.27 3.65 26.88
C SER A 608 22.80 3.25 26.97
N SER A 609 22.43 2.58 28.06
CA SER A 609 21.03 2.21 28.31
C SER A 609 20.12 3.43 28.45
N SER A 610 20.56 4.49 29.15
CA SER A 610 19.79 5.72 29.28
C SER A 610 19.70 6.48 27.96
N GLY A 611 20.76 6.49 27.16
CA GLY A 611 20.80 7.10 25.83
C GLY A 611 19.81 6.43 24.89
N TRP A 612 19.88 5.11 24.75
CA TRP A 612 18.96 4.34 23.92
C TRP A 612 17.50 4.54 24.36
N LYS A 613 17.18 4.46 25.66
CA LYS A 613 15.80 4.63 26.15
C LYS A 613 15.20 6.00 25.76
N LYS A 614 16.00 7.07 25.79
CA LYS A 614 15.58 8.40 25.35
C LYS A 614 15.34 8.46 23.85
N LYS A 615 16.25 7.90 23.04
CA LYS A 615 16.07 7.82 21.58
C LYS A 615 14.84 6.99 21.21
N PHE A 616 14.65 5.85 21.88
CA PHE A 616 13.51 4.95 21.68
C PHE A 616 12.19 5.65 22.00
N ALA A 617 12.10 6.33 23.15
CA ALA A 617 10.91 7.11 23.50
C ALA A 617 10.59 8.19 22.45
N ALA A 618 11.59 8.95 21.98
CA ALA A 618 11.40 9.94 20.93
C ALA A 618 10.93 9.32 19.60
N ALA A 619 11.54 8.20 19.20
CA ALA A 619 11.15 7.47 17.99
C ALA A 619 9.74 6.88 18.09
N MET A 620 9.32 6.39 19.27
CA MET A 620 7.95 5.92 19.51
C MET A 620 6.92 7.07 19.46
N VAL A 621 7.26 8.27 19.97
CA VAL A 621 6.41 9.46 19.83
C VAL A 621 6.25 9.83 18.36
N LYS A 622 7.34 9.86 17.59
CA LYS A 622 7.31 10.09 16.15
C LYS A 622 6.50 9.01 15.42
N MET A 623 6.67 7.75 15.81
CA MET A 623 5.94 6.63 15.21
C MET A 623 4.45 6.79 15.42
N GLY A 624 4.01 7.17 16.62
CA GLY A 624 2.62 7.48 16.92
C GLY A 624 1.99 8.59 16.05
N GLN A 625 2.76 9.34 15.27
CA GLN A 625 2.28 10.42 14.40
C GLN A 625 2.17 10.01 12.92
N ILE A 626 2.55 8.78 12.57
CA ILE A 626 2.45 8.28 11.19
C ILE A 626 0.98 8.29 10.74
N GLU A 627 0.69 9.05 9.68
CA GLU A 627 -0.56 8.99 8.90
C GLU A 627 -1.84 9.05 9.77
N VAL A 628 -1.79 9.78 10.89
CA VAL A 628 -2.90 9.84 11.86
C VAL A 628 -4.13 10.54 11.30
N MET A 629 -5.31 10.05 11.71
CA MET A 629 -6.58 10.74 11.49
C MET A 629 -6.88 11.67 12.68
N THR A 630 -7.28 12.92 12.42
CA THR A 630 -7.70 13.87 13.46
C THR A 630 -8.98 14.60 13.06
N GLY A 631 -9.60 15.32 14.00
CA GLY A 631 -10.81 16.09 13.75
C GLY A 631 -11.97 15.21 13.27
N ASN A 632 -12.44 15.44 12.05
CA ASN A 632 -13.54 14.72 11.39
C ASN A 632 -13.08 13.63 10.41
N LYS A 633 -11.78 13.33 10.31
CA LYS A 633 -11.21 12.39 9.33
C LYS A 633 -11.30 10.91 9.73
N GLY A 634 -11.98 10.59 10.84
CA GLY A 634 -12.23 9.23 11.31
C GLY A 634 -13.41 9.21 12.29
N GLU A 635 -13.44 8.25 13.20
CA GLU A 635 -14.49 8.14 14.23
C GLU A 635 -13.94 7.87 15.63
N ILE A 636 -14.84 7.80 16.61
CA ILE A 636 -14.55 7.22 17.92
C ILE A 636 -15.45 5.99 18.03
N ARG A 637 -14.86 4.80 17.94
CA ARG A 637 -15.61 3.55 18.06
C ARG A 637 -15.96 3.30 19.52
N ALA A 638 -17.14 2.78 19.82
CA ALA A 638 -17.46 2.30 21.18
C ALA A 638 -16.86 0.91 21.45
N ASN A 639 -16.64 0.13 20.39
CA ASN A 639 -15.99 -1.17 20.41
C ASN A 639 -14.85 -1.13 19.38
N CYS A 640 -13.61 -1.40 19.81
CA CYS A 640 -12.43 -1.31 18.95
C CYS A 640 -12.40 -2.35 17.82
N ARG A 641 -13.31 -3.32 17.82
CA ARG A 641 -13.38 -4.40 16.82
C ARG A 641 -14.22 -4.07 15.59
N VAL A 642 -15.10 -3.08 15.69
CA VAL A 642 -16.10 -2.81 14.64
C VAL A 642 -16.23 -1.32 14.36
N ILE A 643 -16.46 -0.97 13.09
CA ILE A 643 -16.77 0.40 12.70
C ILE A 643 -18.13 0.84 13.26
N LYS A 644 -18.32 2.14 13.44
CA LYS A 644 -19.62 2.68 13.87
C LYS A 644 -20.66 2.47 12.76
N SER A 645 -21.79 1.87 13.13
CA SER A 645 -22.95 1.68 12.24
C SER A 645 -23.71 2.97 11.97
#